data_AF-A0A8B8I9I7-F1
#
_entry.id   AF-A0A8B8I9I7-F1
#
_cell.length_a   1.000
_cell.length_b   1.000
_cell.length_c   1.000
_cell.angle_alpha   90.00
_cell.angle_beta   90.00
_cell.angle_gamma   90.00
#
_symmetry.space_group_name_H-M   'P 1'
#
loop_
_entity.id
_entity.type
_entity.pdbx_description
1 polymer ?
#
loop_
_entity_poly.entity_id
_entity_poly.type
_entity_poly.pdbx_seq_one_letter_code
_entity_poly.pdbx_strand_id
1 'polypeptide(L)'
;MIIRIPWRLQIVIAFLISTISGNPLFLQQSGRNIKPVIKWRPPMDTWNWTETPRNDEPFFKPSNFTHKLPPSANETELIAHMAALKRNYSRLLWDSDKSSNLPLFVDKALKLLNLKQVYYEVEHSVMSKVSCTACKAGAGLLQHYMRLGKSKEEINKMIYQFCVSLNIQSARVCEGITRLFGSEVVYVLKRITIGPDEICSFVIGDACGDVYNPYHEWEVAFPPVPKPAVRPLEAPIEKAPTFKVLQISDTHFDPYYAEGANAECNEPLCCRASSGPALTPGGGAGRWGDYRKCDTPKRTIDHMLKHIADTHTDIDYILWTGDLPPHDVWNQTKEENLKVLQETVAQMSDMFPGVPIFPALGNHESSPVNSFPPPYISSSESNIAWLYNELDAQWRRWLPAGVSHTVRRGAFYSVLVRPGFRIISLNMNYCNNKNWWLLLNSTDPATELQWFIYELQSAEFNGEKVHIIGHIPPGHSDCLKVWSRNYYAIINRYESTITAQFFGHTHFDEFEVFYDPNDLGRATSIAYVGPSVSPYYDLNLGYRIYYVDGDHDATTRLVVDHETWIMNLKEANLFGYPIWYKLYSTRSAYMMPSLRPQDWDKFIDDMTSKEDVFNLYHKHYWKNSPRRGTCDGECRKRLICDARSGRSHDRRALCGHIEARIDGAAPTPQTWRAWLYNGLSVSFSSFLDFCMTIYRTLLISLSSLLMV
;
A
#
# COMPACT_ATOMS: atom_id res chain seq x y z
N MET A 1 -28.34 -86.31 3.61
CA MET A 1 -29.38 -85.74 2.72
C MET A 1 -28.83 -84.43 2.17
N ILE A 2 -28.78 -84.16 0.85
CA ILE A 2 -29.93 -83.93 -0.07
C ILE A 2 -30.66 -82.66 0.41
N ILE A 3 -30.67 -81.51 -0.28
CA ILE A 3 -30.33 -81.12 -1.68
C ILE A 3 -29.84 -79.63 -1.67
N ARG A 4 -28.80 -79.18 -2.43
CA ARG A 4 -28.82 -78.48 -3.77
C ARG A 4 -29.77 -77.23 -3.82
N ILE A 5 -29.54 -76.06 -4.49
CA ILE A 5 -28.52 -75.48 -5.44
C ILE A 5 -28.98 -73.99 -5.78
N PRO A 6 -28.18 -72.99 -6.28
CA PRO A 6 -26.77 -72.60 -5.98
C PRO A 6 -26.29 -71.12 -6.34
N TRP A 7 -24.96 -70.93 -6.54
CA TRP A 7 -24.18 -69.94 -7.39
C TRP A 7 -24.10 -68.41 -7.06
N ARG A 8 -22.87 -67.96 -6.72
CA ARG A 8 -22.18 -66.65 -7.03
C ARG A 8 -22.71 -65.34 -6.39
N LEU A 9 -21.93 -64.29 -6.02
CA LEU A 9 -20.47 -63.98 -5.78
C LEU A 9 -20.42 -62.56 -5.08
N GLN A 10 -19.37 -61.79 -4.72
CA GLN A 10 -17.88 -61.77 -4.71
C GLN A 10 -17.39 -60.65 -3.72
N ILE A 11 -16.07 -60.41 -3.56
CA ILE A 11 -15.39 -59.12 -3.16
C ILE A 11 -15.58 -58.67 -1.67
N VAL A 12 -14.56 -58.83 -0.79
CA VAL A 12 -13.47 -57.86 -0.40
C VAL A 12 -13.94 -56.87 0.72
N ILE A 13 -13.25 -56.55 1.82
CA ILE A 13 -11.83 -56.14 2.10
C ILE A 13 -11.30 -56.70 3.45
N ALA A 14 -9.98 -56.92 3.59
CA ALA A 14 -9.27 -56.81 4.89
C ALA A 14 -7.80 -56.37 4.73
N PHE A 15 -7.39 -55.32 5.47
CA PHE A 15 -5.99 -54.97 5.83
C PHE A 15 -5.62 -55.73 7.15
N LEU A 16 -4.41 -55.82 7.73
CA LEU A 16 -3.08 -55.19 7.53
C LEU A 16 -2.01 -56.03 8.29
N ILE A 17 -0.84 -56.40 7.74
CA ILE A 17 0.36 -56.81 8.53
C ILE A 17 1.70 -56.36 7.88
N SER A 18 2.32 -55.35 8.52
CA SER A 18 3.75 -55.07 8.81
C SER A 18 4.95 -55.20 7.84
N THR A 19 5.98 -54.40 8.21
CA THR A 19 7.46 -54.60 8.19
C THR A 19 8.37 -54.15 7.01
N ILE A 20 9.01 -52.98 7.21
CA ILE A 20 10.47 -52.72 7.30
C ILE A 20 11.36 -52.56 6.02
N SER A 21 12.08 -51.42 6.03
CA SER A 21 13.36 -51.08 5.33
C SER A 21 13.38 -50.87 3.80
N GLY A 22 14.04 -49.79 3.37
CA GLY A 22 14.35 -49.52 1.97
C GLY A 22 14.39 -48.02 1.58
N ASN A 23 15.54 -47.37 1.76
CA ASN A 23 15.96 -46.24 0.90
C ASN A 23 16.84 -46.82 -0.23
N PRO A 24 17.00 -46.18 -1.41
CA PRO A 24 16.64 -44.80 -1.74
C PRO A 24 15.88 -44.69 -3.10
N LEU A 25 16.00 -43.52 -3.76
CA LEU A 25 15.78 -43.19 -5.19
C LEU A 25 14.59 -42.29 -5.53
N PHE A 26 14.87 -41.41 -6.50
CA PHE A 26 13.97 -40.47 -7.16
C PHE A 26 12.69 -41.17 -7.66
N LEU A 27 11.53 -40.70 -7.20
CA LEU A 27 10.25 -40.95 -7.87
C LEU A 27 9.70 -39.67 -8.49
N GLN A 28 9.98 -39.56 -9.79
CA GLN A 28 9.51 -38.54 -10.71
C GLN A 28 7.98 -38.42 -10.67
N GLN A 29 7.44 -37.30 -10.16
CA GLN A 29 6.00 -37.01 -10.26
C GLN A 29 5.62 -36.79 -11.73
N SER A 30 4.88 -37.74 -12.30
CA SER A 30 4.27 -37.63 -13.62
C SER A 30 2.98 -36.78 -13.56
N GLY A 31 2.57 -36.23 -14.71
CA GLY A 31 1.18 -35.75 -14.87
C GLY A 31 0.90 -34.26 -14.70
N ARG A 32 1.89 -33.38 -14.45
CA ARG A 32 1.67 -31.94 -14.73
C ARG A 32 1.62 -31.75 -16.26
N ASN A 33 0.49 -31.27 -16.77
CA ASN A 33 0.37 -30.83 -18.17
C ASN A 33 1.27 -29.61 -18.40
N ILE A 34 2.48 -29.84 -18.91
CA ILE A 34 3.39 -28.78 -19.36
C ILE A 34 2.77 -28.16 -20.62
N LYS A 35 1.97 -27.11 -20.45
CA LYS A 35 1.47 -26.27 -21.55
C LYS A 35 2.68 -25.84 -22.40
N PRO A 36 2.65 -25.97 -23.74
CA PRO A 36 3.82 -25.71 -24.57
C PRO A 36 4.26 -24.24 -24.46
N VAL A 37 5.48 -24.03 -23.98
CA VAL A 37 6.04 -22.70 -23.70
C VAL A 37 6.46 -22.02 -25.00
N ILE A 38 5.78 -20.93 -25.37
CA ILE A 38 6.27 -20.00 -26.39
C ILE A 38 7.35 -19.13 -25.75
N LYS A 39 8.54 -19.13 -26.36
CA LYS A 39 9.75 -18.49 -25.84
C LYS A 39 9.73 -16.96 -26.01
N TRP A 40 8.91 -16.24 -25.25
CA TRP A 40 9.29 -14.85 -24.94
C TRP A 40 10.39 -14.90 -23.89
N ARG A 41 11.64 -14.71 -24.34
CA ARG A 41 12.75 -14.35 -23.45
C ARG A 41 12.80 -12.81 -23.45
N PRO A 42 12.71 -12.13 -22.30
CA PRO A 42 13.10 -10.73 -22.25
C PRO A 42 14.55 -10.62 -22.74
N PRO A 43 14.95 -9.49 -23.37
CA PRO A 43 16.35 -9.13 -23.51
C PRO A 43 17.04 -9.25 -22.14
N MET A 44 18.24 -9.84 -22.09
CA MET A 44 19.04 -9.79 -20.88
C MET A 44 19.40 -8.33 -20.61
N ASP A 45 19.00 -7.81 -19.46
CA ASP A 45 19.52 -6.54 -18.98
C ASP A 45 21.02 -6.73 -18.70
N THR A 46 21.82 -5.75 -19.14
CA THR A 46 23.29 -5.80 -19.08
C THR A 46 23.86 -4.67 -18.23
N TRP A 47 23.00 -3.94 -17.51
CA TRP A 47 23.42 -2.94 -16.55
C TRP A 47 24.13 -3.57 -15.35
N ASN A 48 25.37 -3.16 -15.11
CA ASN A 48 26.12 -3.51 -13.91
C ASN A 48 25.97 -2.40 -12.86
N TRP A 49 25.16 -2.66 -11.82
CA TRP A 49 24.95 -1.75 -10.69
C TRP A 49 26.21 -1.55 -9.81
N THR A 50 27.29 -2.31 -10.04
CA THR A 50 28.58 -2.12 -9.35
C THR A 50 29.54 -1.19 -10.12
N GLU A 51 29.27 -0.90 -11.40
CA GLU A 51 29.96 0.13 -12.20
C GLU A 51 29.28 1.51 -12.09
N THR A 52 28.06 1.55 -11.56
CA THR A 52 27.28 2.75 -11.21
C THR A 52 28.08 3.66 -10.25
N PRO A 53 28.41 4.91 -10.65
CA PRO A 53 29.09 5.84 -9.76
C PRO A 53 28.18 6.25 -8.59
N ARG A 54 28.64 5.99 -7.37
CA ARG A 54 27.96 6.44 -6.15
C ARG A 54 28.16 7.93 -5.91
N ASN A 55 27.20 8.56 -5.24
CA ASN A 55 27.44 9.83 -4.57
C ASN A 55 27.96 9.57 -3.15
N ASP A 56 29.27 9.78 -2.96
CA ASP A 56 29.98 9.66 -1.68
C ASP A 56 30.53 11.01 -1.17
N GLU A 57 30.29 12.10 -1.91
CA GLU A 57 30.51 13.47 -1.42
C GLU A 57 29.27 13.97 -0.67
N PRO A 58 29.37 14.39 0.60
CA PRO A 58 28.23 14.92 1.36
C PRO A 58 27.66 16.18 0.72
N PHE A 59 26.44 16.09 0.22
CA PHE A 59 25.86 17.14 -0.62
C PHE A 59 25.45 18.39 0.18
N PHE A 60 25.07 18.25 1.46
CA PHE A 60 24.54 19.35 2.26
C PHE A 60 25.51 19.84 3.34
N LYS A 61 25.58 21.16 3.48
CA LYS A 61 26.26 21.84 4.60
C LYS A 61 25.36 21.79 5.84
N PRO A 62 25.92 21.91 7.06
CA PRO A 62 25.10 22.17 8.25
C PRO A 62 24.27 23.45 8.04
N SER A 63 23.00 23.42 8.45
CA SER A 63 22.26 24.65 8.71
C SER A 63 22.74 25.26 10.03
N ASN A 64 22.41 26.54 10.25
CA ASN A 64 22.61 27.20 11.55
C ASN A 64 21.27 27.29 12.33
N PHE A 65 20.30 26.41 12.03
CA PHE A 65 19.01 26.43 12.69
C PHE A 65 19.08 25.82 14.10
N THR A 66 18.05 26.08 14.91
CA THR A 66 17.92 25.51 16.25
C THR A 66 16.43 25.26 16.49
N HIS A 67 15.96 24.08 16.09
CA HIS A 67 14.54 23.76 16.09
C HIS A 67 14.03 23.54 17.51
N LYS A 68 12.84 24.08 17.77
CA LYS A 68 12.09 23.80 18.99
C LYS A 68 11.23 22.56 18.76
N LEU A 69 11.56 21.45 19.40
CA LEU A 69 10.72 20.25 19.40
C LEU A 69 9.30 20.56 19.92
N PRO A 70 8.28 19.79 19.48
CA PRO A 70 6.95 19.84 20.07
C PRO A 70 6.99 19.54 21.58
N PRO A 71 6.03 20.03 22.38
CA PRO A 71 5.94 19.67 23.79
C PRO A 71 5.68 18.16 23.94
N SER A 72 6.35 17.53 24.90
CA SER A 72 6.01 16.19 25.38
C SER A 72 4.64 16.20 26.06
N ALA A 73 3.88 15.11 25.96
CA ALA A 73 2.55 15.00 26.58
C ALA A 73 2.57 15.36 28.08
N ASN A 74 1.74 16.31 28.49
CA ASN A 74 1.39 16.54 29.88
C ASN A 74 0.03 15.89 30.18
N GLU A 75 -0.01 15.04 31.20
CA GLU A 75 -1.18 14.29 31.64
C GLU A 75 -2.42 15.20 31.88
N THR A 76 -2.21 16.45 32.30
CA THR A 76 -3.29 17.41 32.54
C THR A 76 -3.94 17.94 31.25
N GLU A 77 -3.17 18.17 30.18
CA GLU A 77 -3.70 18.65 28.89
C GLU A 77 -4.40 17.53 28.12
N LEU A 78 -3.89 16.30 28.23
CA LEU A 78 -4.50 15.12 27.61
C LEU A 78 -5.94 14.91 28.10
N ILE A 79 -6.18 15.01 29.42
CA ILE A 79 -7.53 14.87 30.00
C ILE A 79 -8.49 15.90 29.42
N ALA A 80 -8.05 17.15 29.21
CA ALA A 80 -8.86 18.19 28.57
C ALA A 80 -9.17 17.85 27.10
N HIS A 81 -8.19 17.32 26.36
CA HIS A 81 -8.38 16.94 24.95
C HIS A 81 -9.32 15.72 24.80
N MET A 82 -9.19 14.71 25.66
CA MET A 82 -10.12 13.56 25.69
C MET A 82 -11.53 13.96 26.15
N ALA A 83 -11.66 14.92 27.07
CA ALA A 83 -12.95 15.46 27.49
C ALA A 83 -13.66 16.25 26.35
N ALA A 84 -12.91 16.93 25.49
CA ALA A 84 -13.46 17.61 24.32
C ALA A 84 -14.03 16.63 23.27
N LEU A 85 -13.36 15.50 23.04
CA LEU A 85 -13.81 14.47 22.09
C LEU A 85 -15.17 13.84 22.48
N LYS A 86 -15.45 13.69 23.77
CA LYS A 86 -16.69 13.06 24.27
C LYS A 86 -17.98 13.87 24.08
N ARG A 87 -17.93 15.05 23.44
CA ARG A 87 -19.11 15.94 23.28
C ARG A 87 -19.77 15.99 21.90
N ASN A 88 -19.23 15.31 20.87
CA ASN A 88 -19.64 15.55 19.47
C ASN A 88 -19.99 14.28 18.65
N TYR A 89 -20.84 13.40 19.19
CA TYR A 89 -21.41 12.27 18.42
C TYR A 89 -22.91 12.09 18.65
N SER A 90 -23.73 12.42 17.63
CA SER A 90 -25.10 11.92 17.52
C SER A 90 -25.74 12.16 16.14
N ARG A 91 -26.05 11.07 15.43
CA ARG A 91 -26.93 10.96 14.23
C ARG A 91 -26.32 11.57 12.92
N LEU A 92 -26.75 11.20 11.71
CA LEU A 92 -28.05 10.61 11.30
C LEU A 92 -27.97 9.68 10.06
N LEU A 93 -28.62 8.52 10.18
CA LEU A 93 -29.26 7.63 9.16
C LEU A 93 -28.53 7.14 7.87
N TRP A 94 -28.93 5.93 7.48
CA TRP A 94 -28.78 5.32 6.17
C TRP A 94 -29.94 5.72 5.24
N ASP A 95 -29.75 5.53 3.93
CA ASP A 95 -30.87 5.24 3.02
C ASP A 95 -30.46 4.14 2.01
N SER A 96 -31.43 3.45 1.41
CA SER A 96 -31.23 2.35 0.46
C SER A 96 -32.41 2.22 -0.49
N ASP A 97 -32.17 2.20 -1.81
CA ASP A 97 -33.27 2.03 -2.77
C ASP A 97 -32.96 1.09 -3.95
N LYS A 98 -34.00 0.71 -4.68
CA LYS A 98 -34.12 -0.59 -5.36
C LYS A 98 -34.30 -0.53 -6.87
N SER A 99 -33.76 -1.56 -7.51
CA SER A 99 -34.29 -2.26 -8.70
C SER A 99 -34.55 -1.49 -10.01
N SER A 100 -33.91 -1.98 -11.07
CA SER A 100 -34.37 -1.83 -12.46
C SER A 100 -34.50 -3.21 -13.11
N ASN A 101 -35.60 -3.48 -13.83
CA ASN A 101 -35.87 -4.79 -14.42
C ASN A 101 -35.06 -5.04 -15.71
N LEU A 102 -34.35 -6.17 -15.80
CA LEU A 102 -33.68 -6.66 -17.02
C LEU A 102 -33.98 -8.17 -17.26
N PRO A 103 -33.78 -8.71 -18.48
CA PRO A 103 -34.16 -10.09 -18.81
C PRO A 103 -33.44 -11.20 -18.00
N LEU A 104 -34.23 -12.23 -17.65
CA LEU A 104 -33.92 -13.34 -16.73
C LEU A 104 -32.61 -14.13 -16.98
N PHE A 105 -32.06 -14.12 -18.20
CA PHE A 105 -30.80 -14.80 -18.53
C PHE A 105 -29.58 -13.91 -18.22
N VAL A 106 -29.67 -12.60 -18.50
CA VAL A 106 -28.58 -11.63 -18.27
C VAL A 106 -28.49 -11.27 -16.78
N ASP A 107 -29.65 -11.07 -16.13
CA ASP A 107 -29.77 -10.72 -14.72
C ASP A 107 -29.09 -11.75 -13.78
N LYS A 108 -29.14 -13.05 -14.12
CA LYS A 108 -28.47 -14.12 -13.35
C LYS A 108 -26.93 -14.09 -13.46
N ALA A 109 -26.37 -13.64 -14.58
CA ALA A 109 -24.93 -13.51 -14.73
C ALA A 109 -24.40 -12.23 -14.05
N LEU A 110 -25.12 -11.11 -14.21
CA LEU A 110 -24.70 -9.82 -13.64
C LEU A 110 -24.76 -9.79 -12.10
N LYS A 111 -25.76 -10.44 -11.48
CA LYS A 111 -25.88 -10.58 -10.02
C LYS A 111 -24.71 -11.32 -9.35
N LEU A 112 -23.90 -12.06 -10.12
CA LEU A 112 -22.78 -12.85 -9.61
C LEU A 112 -21.45 -12.07 -9.55
N LEU A 113 -21.36 -10.91 -10.23
CA LEU A 113 -20.11 -10.14 -10.34
C LEU A 113 -20.17 -8.72 -9.73
N ASN A 114 -21.36 -8.20 -9.40
CA ASN A 114 -21.60 -6.87 -8.81
C ASN A 114 -20.60 -5.77 -9.25
N LEU A 115 -20.54 -5.47 -10.55
CA LEU A 115 -19.45 -4.69 -11.15
C LEU A 115 -19.27 -3.27 -10.57
N LYS A 116 -20.30 -2.68 -9.94
CA LYS A 116 -20.16 -1.41 -9.21
C LYS A 116 -19.35 -1.54 -7.92
N GLN A 117 -19.53 -2.65 -7.19
CA GLN A 117 -18.67 -2.99 -6.05
C GLN A 117 -17.25 -3.27 -6.53
N VAL A 118 -17.07 -3.99 -7.64
CA VAL A 118 -15.72 -4.25 -8.21
C VAL A 118 -15.00 -2.96 -8.59
N TYR A 119 -15.69 -2.03 -9.25
CA TYR A 119 -15.13 -0.72 -9.55
C TYR A 119 -14.69 0.01 -8.26
N TYR A 120 -15.54 0.05 -7.23
CA TYR A 120 -15.23 0.67 -5.94
C TYR A 120 -14.04 -0.01 -5.24
N GLU A 121 -14.00 -1.34 -5.20
CA GLU A 121 -12.90 -2.12 -4.61
C GLU A 121 -11.57 -1.84 -5.33
N VAL A 122 -11.57 -1.75 -6.67
CA VAL A 122 -10.36 -1.44 -7.48
C VAL A 122 -9.90 -0.01 -7.30
N GLU A 123 -10.83 0.94 -7.17
CA GLU A 123 -10.54 2.36 -6.92
C GLU A 123 -9.94 2.60 -5.52
N HIS A 124 -10.24 1.75 -4.55
CA HIS A 124 -9.77 1.86 -3.15
C HIS A 124 -8.73 0.81 -2.75
N SER A 125 -8.32 -0.07 -3.66
CA SER A 125 -7.43 -1.23 -3.42
C SER A 125 -7.93 -2.23 -2.35
N VAL A 126 -9.20 -2.13 -1.93
CA VAL A 126 -9.85 -3.02 -0.94
C VAL A 126 -10.44 -4.25 -1.65
N MET A 127 -9.56 -5.10 -2.17
CA MET A 127 -9.93 -6.28 -2.95
C MET A 127 -10.77 -7.32 -2.20
N SER A 128 -11.86 -7.79 -2.80
CA SER A 128 -12.62 -8.95 -2.33
C SER A 128 -12.74 -10.08 -3.35
N LYS A 129 -13.35 -11.20 -2.92
CA LYS A 129 -13.69 -12.34 -3.80
C LYS A 129 -14.60 -11.95 -4.98
N VAL A 130 -15.34 -10.83 -4.86
CA VAL A 130 -16.17 -10.31 -5.96
C VAL A 130 -15.27 -9.76 -7.07
N SER A 131 -14.34 -8.86 -6.74
CA SER A 131 -13.32 -8.37 -7.70
C SER A 131 -12.50 -9.49 -8.30
N CYS A 132 -12.10 -10.48 -7.49
CA CYS A 132 -11.43 -11.67 -8.02
C CYS A 132 -12.26 -12.40 -9.09
N THR A 133 -13.54 -12.66 -8.82
CA THR A 133 -14.41 -13.40 -9.76
C THR A 133 -14.62 -12.62 -11.05
N ALA A 134 -14.78 -11.28 -10.96
CA ALA A 134 -14.88 -10.40 -12.11
C ALA A 134 -13.59 -10.35 -12.94
N CYS A 135 -12.42 -10.27 -12.28
CA CYS A 135 -11.13 -10.34 -12.96
C CYS A 135 -10.96 -11.67 -13.71
N LYS A 136 -11.23 -12.81 -13.07
CA LYS A 136 -11.06 -14.13 -13.70
C LYS A 136 -11.97 -14.30 -14.92
N ALA A 137 -13.19 -13.78 -14.86
CA ALA A 137 -14.09 -13.70 -16.00
C ALA A 137 -13.55 -12.79 -17.12
N GLY A 138 -13.12 -11.57 -16.78
CA GLY A 138 -12.60 -10.58 -17.75
C GLY A 138 -11.30 -11.02 -18.45
N ALA A 139 -10.30 -11.48 -17.68
CA ALA A 139 -9.06 -12.01 -18.21
C ALA A 139 -9.29 -13.27 -19.07
N GLY A 140 -10.19 -14.16 -18.66
CA GLY A 140 -10.60 -15.32 -19.45
C GLY A 140 -11.25 -14.93 -20.79
N LEU A 141 -12.13 -13.94 -20.78
CA LEU A 141 -12.80 -13.44 -21.98
C LEU A 141 -11.83 -12.74 -22.95
N LEU A 142 -10.93 -11.89 -22.44
CA LEU A 142 -9.89 -11.23 -23.24
C LEU A 142 -8.94 -12.27 -23.87
N GLN A 143 -8.46 -13.24 -23.10
CA GLN A 143 -7.63 -14.33 -23.63
C GLN A 143 -8.38 -15.18 -24.67
N HIS A 144 -9.68 -15.41 -24.51
CA HIS A 144 -10.50 -16.13 -25.48
C HIS A 144 -10.56 -15.37 -26.82
N TYR A 145 -10.87 -14.07 -26.81
CA TYR A 145 -10.87 -13.27 -28.04
C TYR A 145 -9.49 -13.17 -28.71
N MET A 146 -8.40 -13.08 -27.93
CA MET A 146 -7.04 -13.10 -28.47
C MET A 146 -6.70 -14.44 -29.14
N ARG A 147 -7.15 -15.57 -28.57
CA ARG A 147 -7.01 -16.91 -29.18
C ARG A 147 -7.85 -17.10 -30.44
N LEU A 148 -8.98 -16.38 -30.56
CA LEU A 148 -9.77 -16.29 -31.80
C LEU A 148 -9.15 -15.37 -32.87
N GLY A 149 -7.93 -14.85 -32.66
CA GLY A 149 -7.23 -14.02 -33.63
C GLY A 149 -7.77 -12.59 -33.77
N LYS A 150 -8.57 -12.11 -32.81
CA LYS A 150 -9.18 -10.78 -32.88
C LYS A 150 -8.16 -9.65 -32.93
N SER A 151 -8.49 -8.63 -33.73
CA SER A 151 -7.69 -7.41 -33.86
C SER A 151 -7.67 -6.62 -32.55
N LYS A 152 -6.69 -5.72 -32.39
CA LYS A 152 -6.62 -4.80 -31.23
C LYS A 152 -7.85 -3.89 -31.20
N GLU A 153 -8.29 -3.44 -32.37
CA GLU A 153 -9.40 -2.54 -32.62
C GLU A 153 -10.74 -3.23 -32.31
N GLU A 154 -10.89 -4.51 -32.68
CA GLU A 154 -12.02 -5.34 -32.27
C GLU A 154 -12.08 -5.52 -30.74
N ILE A 155 -10.95 -5.85 -30.11
CA ILE A 155 -10.87 -6.04 -28.65
C ILE A 155 -11.21 -4.74 -27.92
N ASN A 156 -10.61 -3.62 -28.33
CA ASN A 156 -10.91 -2.29 -27.78
C ASN A 156 -12.40 -1.95 -27.94
N LYS A 157 -12.98 -2.17 -29.13
CA LYS A 157 -14.42 -1.93 -29.37
C LYS A 157 -15.30 -2.76 -28.44
N MET A 158 -14.95 -4.01 -28.17
CA MET A 158 -15.68 -4.87 -27.23
C MET A 158 -15.54 -4.40 -25.77
N ILE A 159 -14.34 -3.95 -25.34
CA ILE A 159 -14.12 -3.38 -24.00
C ILE A 159 -14.97 -2.12 -23.80
N TYR A 160 -14.95 -1.19 -24.75
CA TYR A 160 -15.80 0.00 -24.74
C TYR A 160 -17.29 -0.35 -24.68
N GLN A 161 -17.76 -1.24 -25.56
CA GLN A 161 -19.16 -1.66 -25.60
C GLN A 161 -19.60 -2.34 -24.28
N PHE A 162 -18.75 -3.14 -23.65
CA PHE A 162 -19.01 -3.77 -22.36
C PHE A 162 -19.11 -2.73 -21.23
N CYS A 163 -18.16 -1.78 -21.18
CA CYS A 163 -18.11 -0.71 -20.19
C CYS A 163 -19.38 0.17 -20.21
N VAL A 164 -19.81 0.59 -21.41
CA VAL A 164 -21.02 1.42 -21.58
C VAL A 164 -22.31 0.60 -21.38
N SER A 165 -22.43 -0.59 -21.99
CA SER A 165 -23.68 -1.37 -21.94
C SER A 165 -24.03 -1.90 -20.55
N LEU A 166 -23.04 -1.99 -19.64
CA LEU A 166 -23.24 -2.37 -18.25
C LEU A 166 -23.27 -1.18 -17.28
N ASN A 167 -23.22 0.05 -17.78
CA ASN A 167 -23.15 1.29 -17.00
C ASN A 167 -22.07 1.26 -15.91
N ILE A 168 -20.86 0.81 -16.28
CA ILE A 168 -19.70 0.78 -15.36
C ILE A 168 -19.20 2.21 -15.13
N GLN A 169 -19.09 2.99 -16.21
CA GLN A 169 -18.68 4.39 -16.22
C GLN A 169 -19.38 5.14 -17.36
N SER A 170 -19.20 6.47 -17.45
CA SER A 170 -19.70 7.27 -18.58
C SER A 170 -19.09 6.82 -19.91
N ALA A 171 -19.77 7.08 -21.03
CA ALA A 171 -19.22 6.76 -22.36
C ALA A 171 -17.87 7.46 -22.63
N ARG A 172 -17.70 8.69 -22.12
CA ARG A 172 -16.46 9.48 -22.22
C ARG A 172 -15.30 8.81 -21.47
N VAL A 173 -15.56 8.32 -20.26
CA VAL A 173 -14.58 7.59 -19.44
C VAL A 173 -14.27 6.23 -20.07
N CYS A 174 -15.29 5.48 -20.48
CA CYS A 174 -15.13 4.18 -21.14
C CYS A 174 -14.29 4.28 -22.44
N GLU A 175 -14.52 5.30 -23.27
CA GLU A 175 -13.72 5.55 -24.48
C GLU A 175 -12.28 5.91 -24.14
N GLY A 176 -12.08 6.85 -23.21
CA GLY A 176 -10.76 7.32 -22.79
C GLY A 176 -9.86 6.22 -22.23
N ILE A 177 -10.36 5.43 -21.27
CA ILE A 177 -9.66 4.25 -20.72
C ILE A 177 -9.34 3.25 -21.83
N THR A 178 -10.30 2.92 -22.69
CA THR A 178 -10.11 1.96 -23.80
C THR A 178 -9.01 2.43 -24.77
N ARG A 179 -8.98 3.73 -25.08
CA ARG A 179 -8.00 4.35 -25.98
C ARG A 179 -6.58 4.31 -25.40
N LEU A 180 -6.43 4.68 -24.13
CA LEU A 180 -5.13 4.75 -23.43
C LEU A 180 -4.59 3.34 -23.13
N PHE A 181 -5.32 2.54 -22.33
CA PHE A 181 -4.83 1.25 -21.83
C PHE A 181 -4.89 0.11 -22.85
N GLY A 182 -5.83 0.14 -23.79
CA GLY A 182 -6.06 -0.98 -24.71
C GLY A 182 -4.84 -1.36 -25.56
N SER A 183 -3.96 -0.39 -25.85
CA SER A 183 -2.70 -0.64 -26.55
C SER A 183 -1.74 -1.52 -25.75
N GLU A 184 -1.55 -1.19 -24.46
CA GLU A 184 -0.64 -1.86 -23.54
C GLU A 184 -1.18 -3.22 -23.09
N VAL A 185 -2.44 -3.27 -22.64
CA VAL A 185 -3.08 -4.50 -22.17
C VAL A 185 -3.11 -5.55 -23.29
N VAL A 186 -3.39 -5.16 -24.54
CA VAL A 186 -3.32 -6.08 -25.70
C VAL A 186 -1.87 -6.45 -26.06
N TYR A 187 -0.89 -5.58 -25.84
CA TYR A 187 0.53 -5.90 -26.03
C TYR A 187 1.02 -6.97 -25.03
N VAL A 188 0.69 -6.79 -23.75
CA VAL A 188 1.09 -7.67 -22.63
C VAL A 188 0.36 -9.01 -22.72
N LEU A 189 -0.97 -9.01 -22.78
CA LEU A 189 -1.77 -10.25 -22.76
C LEU A 189 -1.52 -11.16 -23.98
N LYS A 190 -1.03 -10.62 -25.11
CA LYS A 190 -0.61 -11.42 -26.28
C LYS A 190 0.78 -12.08 -26.13
N ARG A 191 1.55 -11.76 -25.10
CA ARG A 191 2.92 -12.28 -24.87
C ARG A 191 3.03 -13.25 -23.70
N ILE A 192 2.11 -13.18 -22.75
CA ILE A 192 2.07 -14.08 -21.58
C ILE A 192 1.32 -15.38 -21.87
N THR A 193 1.72 -16.49 -21.25
CA THR A 193 1.06 -17.80 -21.37
C THR A 193 0.31 -18.25 -20.12
N ILE A 194 0.34 -17.45 -19.07
CA ILE A 194 -0.34 -17.70 -17.79
C ILE A 194 -1.87 -17.56 -17.93
N GLY A 195 -2.65 -18.28 -17.13
CA GLY A 195 -4.12 -18.24 -17.18
C GLY A 195 -4.77 -17.11 -16.37
N PRO A 196 -6.11 -17.03 -16.38
CA PRO A 196 -6.86 -16.02 -15.61
C PRO A 196 -6.69 -16.17 -14.09
N ASP A 197 -6.49 -17.39 -13.60
CA ASP A 197 -6.22 -17.64 -12.18
C ASP A 197 -4.89 -17.02 -11.74
N GLU A 198 -3.84 -17.25 -12.53
CA GLU A 198 -2.51 -16.69 -12.30
C GLU A 198 -2.47 -15.16 -12.47
N ILE A 199 -3.11 -14.62 -13.52
CA ILE A 199 -3.19 -13.16 -13.76
C ILE A 199 -3.91 -12.45 -12.62
N CYS A 200 -5.05 -12.98 -12.19
CA CYS A 200 -5.82 -12.32 -11.14
C CYS A 200 -5.22 -12.57 -9.74
N SER A 201 -4.51 -13.67 -9.50
CA SER A 201 -3.68 -13.79 -8.29
C SER A 201 -2.57 -12.73 -8.25
N PHE A 202 -1.94 -12.45 -9.39
CA PHE A 202 -0.91 -11.41 -9.50
C PHE A 202 -1.45 -9.98 -9.28
N VAL A 203 -2.60 -9.63 -9.90
CA VAL A 203 -3.16 -8.27 -9.87
C VAL A 203 -4.03 -8.00 -8.63
N ILE A 204 -4.64 -9.02 -8.02
CA ILE A 204 -5.61 -8.87 -6.91
C ILE A 204 -5.10 -9.48 -5.58
N GLY A 205 -4.02 -10.27 -5.62
CA GLY A 205 -3.39 -10.86 -4.43
C GLY A 205 -4.31 -11.79 -3.64
N ASP A 206 -4.22 -11.73 -2.32
CA ASP A 206 -4.89 -12.64 -1.36
C ASP A 206 -6.40 -12.86 -1.61
N ALA A 207 -7.12 -11.84 -2.10
CA ALA A 207 -8.55 -11.94 -2.41
C ALA A 207 -8.86 -12.90 -3.57
N CYS A 208 -7.87 -13.19 -4.42
CA CYS A 208 -7.90 -14.23 -5.44
C CYS A 208 -7.24 -15.56 -5.05
N GLY A 209 -6.63 -15.61 -3.87
CA GLY A 209 -5.76 -16.70 -3.44
C GLY A 209 -4.35 -16.61 -4.02
N ASP A 210 -3.43 -17.29 -3.36
CA ASP A 210 -2.01 -17.32 -3.69
C ASP A 210 -1.73 -18.43 -4.72
N VAL A 211 -1.74 -18.08 -6.00
CA VAL A 211 -1.59 -19.03 -7.11
C VAL A 211 -0.13 -19.06 -7.54
N TYR A 212 0.64 -19.95 -6.91
CA TYR A 212 2.07 -20.13 -7.15
C TYR A 212 2.44 -20.11 -8.64
N ASN A 213 3.26 -19.13 -9.03
CA ASN A 213 3.62 -18.88 -10.42
C ASN A 213 5.16 -18.78 -10.55
N PRO A 214 5.84 -19.85 -11.02
CA PRO A 214 7.31 -19.93 -11.02
C PRO A 214 8.02 -18.96 -11.99
N TYR A 215 7.27 -18.17 -12.77
CA TYR A 215 7.82 -17.10 -13.60
C TYR A 215 7.91 -15.75 -12.88
N HIS A 216 7.23 -15.62 -11.72
CA HIS A 216 7.16 -14.39 -10.92
C HIS A 216 7.57 -14.62 -9.45
N GLU A 217 8.08 -15.82 -9.16
CA GLU A 217 8.60 -16.26 -7.87
C GLU A 217 10.13 -16.12 -7.87
N TRP A 218 10.68 -15.24 -7.03
CA TRP A 218 12.11 -14.91 -7.01
C TRP A 218 12.59 -14.43 -5.65
N GLU A 219 13.91 -14.49 -5.44
CA GLU A 219 14.60 -13.99 -4.25
C GLU A 219 15.83 -13.18 -4.66
N VAL A 220 16.13 -12.13 -3.89
CA VAL A 220 17.30 -11.26 -4.08
C VAL A 220 18.59 -11.91 -3.56
N ALA A 221 19.73 -11.62 -4.20
CA ALA A 221 21.02 -12.12 -3.73
C ALA A 221 21.65 -11.16 -2.72
N PHE A 222 21.75 -11.59 -1.47
CA PHE A 222 22.55 -10.89 -0.46
C PHE A 222 24.05 -11.17 -0.64
N PRO A 223 24.93 -10.20 -0.39
CA PRO A 223 26.37 -10.44 -0.35
C PRO A 223 26.73 -11.40 0.81
N PRO A 224 27.87 -12.11 0.75
CA PRO A 224 28.29 -13.08 1.77
C PRO A 224 28.85 -12.40 3.05
N VAL A 225 28.17 -11.34 3.51
CA VAL A 225 28.51 -10.53 4.68
C VAL A 225 27.53 -10.90 5.80
N PRO A 226 28.00 -11.47 6.93
CA PRO A 226 27.14 -11.78 8.05
C PRO A 226 26.39 -10.53 8.56
N LYS A 227 25.09 -10.68 8.81
CA LYS A 227 24.28 -9.64 9.46
C LYS A 227 24.92 -9.23 10.80
N PRO A 228 25.14 -7.93 11.07
CA PRO A 228 25.66 -7.47 12.34
C PRO A 228 24.83 -7.96 13.53
N ALA A 229 25.47 -8.16 14.69
CA ALA A 229 24.77 -8.55 15.91
C ALA A 229 23.74 -7.47 16.29
N VAL A 230 22.48 -7.88 16.47
CA VAL A 230 21.36 -6.99 16.83
C VAL A 230 21.67 -6.29 18.15
N ARG A 231 21.50 -4.96 18.17
CA ARG A 231 21.61 -4.13 19.38
C ARG A 231 20.28 -3.42 19.63
N PRO A 232 19.92 -3.13 20.90
CA PRO A 232 18.77 -2.28 21.19
C PRO A 232 18.91 -0.91 20.49
N LEU A 233 17.81 -0.41 19.93
CA LEU A 233 17.77 0.97 19.43
C LEU A 233 17.62 1.91 20.64
N GLU A 234 18.68 2.66 20.91
CA GLU A 234 18.68 3.75 21.87
C GLU A 234 17.72 4.85 21.39
N ALA A 235 17.09 5.56 22.34
CA ALA A 235 16.24 6.68 22.00
C ALA A 235 17.11 7.92 21.68
N PRO A 236 16.70 8.80 20.74
CA PRO A 236 17.39 10.06 20.49
C PRO A 236 17.60 10.88 21.76
N ILE A 237 18.78 11.49 21.90
CA ILE A 237 19.14 12.26 23.10
C ILE A 237 18.24 13.49 23.20
N GLU A 238 17.53 13.65 24.33
CA GLU A 238 16.64 14.80 24.51
C GLU A 238 17.42 16.12 24.46
N LYS A 239 16.94 17.05 23.62
CA LYS A 239 17.55 18.37 23.35
C LYS A 239 18.88 18.34 22.60
N ALA A 240 19.25 17.21 21.99
CA ALA A 240 20.25 17.20 20.93
C ALA A 240 19.78 18.05 19.72
N PRO A 241 20.70 18.50 18.85
CA PRO A 241 20.33 19.09 17.56
C PRO A 241 19.46 18.13 16.77
N THR A 242 18.52 18.67 16.01
CA THR A 242 17.65 17.92 15.08
C THR A 242 17.72 18.53 13.68
N PHE A 243 17.18 17.82 12.70
CA PHE A 243 16.73 18.42 11.44
C PHE A 243 15.21 18.57 11.46
N LYS A 244 14.70 19.63 10.86
CA LYS A 244 13.27 19.81 10.58
C LYS A 244 13.00 19.53 9.11
N VAL A 245 12.21 18.50 8.87
CA VAL A 245 12.03 17.90 7.54
C VAL A 245 10.57 18.01 7.13
N LEU A 246 10.31 18.68 6.01
CA LEU A 246 8.97 18.72 5.42
C LEU A 246 8.75 17.47 4.56
N GLN A 247 7.54 16.88 4.62
CA GLN A 247 7.06 15.99 3.57
C GLN A 247 5.82 16.58 2.89
N ILE A 248 5.89 16.65 1.56
CA ILE A 248 4.76 16.91 0.66
C ILE A 248 4.54 15.66 -0.19
N SER A 249 3.29 15.25 -0.35
CA SER A 249 2.91 14.03 -1.06
C SER A 249 1.52 14.18 -1.68
N ASP A 250 1.26 13.47 -2.78
CA ASP A 250 -0.09 13.25 -3.32
C ASP A 250 -0.83 14.59 -3.53
N THR A 251 -0.18 15.47 -4.29
CA THR A 251 -0.65 16.83 -4.53
C THR A 251 -1.83 16.89 -5.47
N HIS A 252 -1.86 16.01 -6.48
CA HIS A 252 -2.86 15.96 -7.54
C HIS A 252 -3.30 17.36 -7.96
N PHE A 253 -2.37 18.11 -8.55
CA PHE A 253 -2.67 19.41 -9.09
C PHE A 253 -3.62 19.25 -10.28
N ASP A 254 -4.86 19.72 -10.12
CA ASP A 254 -5.81 19.82 -11.21
C ASP A 254 -5.75 21.21 -11.88
N PRO A 255 -5.10 21.36 -13.06
CA PRO A 255 -5.09 22.61 -13.81
C PRO A 255 -6.46 22.96 -14.43
N TYR A 256 -7.42 22.04 -14.41
CA TYR A 256 -8.76 22.18 -14.99
C TYR A 256 -9.88 22.32 -13.96
N TYR A 257 -9.53 22.39 -12.66
CA TYR A 257 -10.48 22.60 -11.57
C TYR A 257 -11.24 23.93 -11.74
N ALA A 258 -12.57 23.88 -11.62
CA ALA A 258 -13.47 25.00 -11.79
C ALA A 258 -14.42 25.14 -10.60
N GLU A 259 -14.21 26.20 -9.80
CA GLU A 259 -15.11 26.65 -8.74
C GLU A 259 -16.55 26.78 -9.24
N GLY A 260 -17.51 26.19 -8.52
CA GLY A 260 -18.93 26.15 -8.89
C GLY A 260 -19.33 25.13 -9.97
N ALA A 261 -18.38 24.45 -10.63
CA ALA A 261 -18.70 23.36 -11.56
C ALA A 261 -19.22 22.12 -10.82
N ASN A 262 -19.85 21.18 -11.54
CA ASN A 262 -20.49 20.01 -10.93
C ASN A 262 -19.48 19.11 -10.21
N ALA A 263 -19.65 18.97 -8.90
CA ALA A 263 -18.89 18.05 -8.06
C ALA A 263 -19.57 16.67 -7.92
N GLU A 264 -20.79 16.51 -8.45
CA GLU A 264 -21.64 15.31 -8.37
C GLU A 264 -21.85 14.74 -9.79
N CYS A 265 -20.75 14.59 -10.53
CA CYS A 265 -20.77 14.32 -11.97
C CYS A 265 -20.90 12.83 -12.36
N ASN A 266 -20.76 11.91 -11.40
CA ASN A 266 -20.75 10.45 -11.62
C ASN A 266 -19.65 9.94 -12.58
N GLU A 267 -18.56 10.69 -12.76
CA GLU A 267 -17.29 10.21 -13.33
C GLU A 267 -16.23 10.05 -12.20
N PRO A 268 -15.06 9.45 -12.44
CA PRO A 268 -14.04 9.23 -11.40
C PRO A 268 -13.40 10.52 -10.85
N LEU A 269 -13.47 11.62 -11.61
CA LEU A 269 -13.06 12.97 -11.20
C LEU A 269 -14.08 14.00 -11.71
N CYS A 270 -14.50 14.91 -10.82
CA CYS A 270 -15.48 15.96 -11.00
C CYS A 270 -14.86 17.34 -10.72
N CYS A 271 -15.67 18.37 -10.40
CA CYS A 271 -15.23 19.75 -10.13
C CYS A 271 -14.50 20.45 -11.27
N ARG A 272 -14.67 20.00 -12.52
CA ARG A 272 -14.06 20.59 -13.72
C ARG A 272 -15.12 21.23 -14.61
N ALA A 273 -14.72 22.16 -15.48
CA ALA A 273 -15.64 22.73 -16.48
C ALA A 273 -16.27 21.63 -17.38
N SER A 274 -15.56 20.54 -17.65
CA SER A 274 -16.06 19.36 -18.38
C SER A 274 -17.14 18.56 -17.64
N SER A 275 -17.26 18.72 -16.32
CA SER A 275 -18.27 18.05 -15.48
C SER A 275 -19.66 18.70 -15.59
N GLY A 276 -19.76 19.86 -16.25
CA GLY A 276 -20.98 20.64 -16.41
C GLY A 276 -21.25 21.59 -15.23
N PRO A 277 -22.35 22.37 -15.29
CA PRO A 277 -22.80 23.19 -14.17
C PRO A 277 -23.38 22.33 -13.04
N ALA A 278 -23.33 22.84 -11.80
CA ALA A 278 -23.99 22.22 -10.65
C ALA A 278 -25.49 22.00 -10.91
N LEU A 279 -25.98 20.78 -10.68
CA LEU A 279 -27.38 20.41 -10.91
C LEU A 279 -28.32 20.79 -9.74
N THR A 280 -27.74 21.08 -8.57
CA THR A 280 -28.44 21.34 -7.31
C THR A 280 -27.81 22.53 -6.57
N PRO A 281 -28.56 23.28 -5.74
CA PRO A 281 -27.98 24.20 -4.77
C PRO A 281 -27.07 23.43 -3.80
N GLY A 282 -25.75 23.63 -3.91
CA GLY A 282 -24.73 22.87 -3.17
C GLY A 282 -24.01 21.78 -3.97
N GLY A 283 -24.49 21.41 -5.16
CA GLY A 283 -23.81 20.48 -6.08
C GLY A 283 -22.56 21.05 -6.76
N GLY A 284 -22.25 22.33 -6.52
CA GLY A 284 -21.09 23.03 -7.06
C GLY A 284 -19.82 22.78 -6.24
N ALA A 285 -18.70 22.74 -6.95
CA ALA A 285 -17.35 22.63 -6.42
C ALA A 285 -16.96 23.81 -5.53
N GLY A 286 -16.33 23.54 -4.38
CA GLY A 286 -15.81 24.56 -3.48
C GLY A 286 -14.73 25.46 -4.10
N ARG A 287 -14.45 26.59 -3.45
CA ARG A 287 -13.44 27.56 -3.91
C ARG A 287 -12.01 27.05 -3.78
N TRP A 288 -11.73 26.26 -2.74
CA TRP A 288 -10.38 25.82 -2.34
C TRP A 288 -10.16 24.31 -2.52
N GLY A 289 -11.06 23.63 -3.23
CA GLY A 289 -11.17 22.17 -3.28
C GLY A 289 -12.57 21.72 -2.86
N ASP A 290 -12.87 20.44 -3.05
CA ASP A 290 -14.13 19.82 -2.64
C ASP A 290 -13.88 18.46 -1.96
N TYR A 291 -14.81 18.01 -1.11
CA TYR A 291 -14.73 16.69 -0.48
C TYR A 291 -15.23 15.55 -1.37
N ARG A 292 -15.97 15.85 -2.45
CA ARG A 292 -16.37 14.85 -3.45
C ARG A 292 -15.14 14.40 -4.27
N LYS A 293 -15.34 13.59 -5.31
CA LYS A 293 -14.25 13.10 -6.18
C LYS A 293 -13.64 14.24 -7.00
N CYS A 294 -12.77 15.02 -6.38
CA CYS A 294 -12.19 16.24 -6.91
C CYS A 294 -10.77 16.43 -6.37
N ASP A 295 -9.90 17.01 -7.19
CA ASP A 295 -8.48 17.20 -6.90
C ASP A 295 -8.14 18.67 -6.58
N THR A 296 -6.86 18.98 -6.40
CA THR A 296 -6.43 20.26 -5.81
C THR A 296 -6.31 21.38 -6.86
N PRO A 297 -7.09 22.48 -6.76
CA PRO A 297 -6.88 23.64 -7.62
C PRO A 297 -5.55 24.36 -7.28
N LYS A 298 -4.87 24.87 -8.31
CA LYS A 298 -3.56 25.55 -8.18
C LYS A 298 -3.47 26.52 -7.00
N ARG A 299 -4.51 27.36 -6.82
CA ARG A 299 -4.59 28.38 -5.76
C ARG A 299 -4.45 27.82 -4.33
N THR A 300 -4.86 26.57 -4.10
CA THR A 300 -4.76 25.94 -2.78
C THR A 300 -3.35 25.38 -2.57
N ILE A 301 -2.72 24.86 -3.63
CA ILE A 301 -1.29 24.50 -3.62
C ILE A 301 -0.43 25.75 -3.37
N ASP A 302 -0.67 26.84 -4.12
CA ASP A 302 0.03 28.13 -3.95
C ASP A 302 -0.12 28.65 -2.51
N HIS A 303 -1.31 28.58 -1.92
CA HIS A 303 -1.54 29.01 -0.54
C HIS A 303 -0.90 28.06 0.50
N MET A 304 -0.95 26.74 0.29
CA MET A 304 -0.28 25.76 1.15
C MET A 304 1.22 26.02 1.18
N LEU A 305 1.85 26.08 0.01
CA LEU A 305 3.28 26.31 -0.15
C LEU A 305 3.70 27.62 0.52
N LYS A 306 2.93 28.70 0.33
CA LYS A 306 3.19 29.99 0.99
C LYS A 306 3.05 29.92 2.50
N HIS A 307 2.02 29.26 3.01
CA HIS A 307 1.84 29.05 4.46
C HIS A 307 2.99 28.25 5.07
N ILE A 308 3.46 27.18 4.40
CA ILE A 308 4.60 26.38 4.85
C ILE A 308 5.86 27.26 4.94
N ALA A 309 6.18 28.03 3.89
CA ALA A 309 7.35 28.91 3.87
C ALA A 309 7.29 30.01 4.96
N ASP A 310 6.11 30.58 5.22
CA ASP A 310 5.93 31.59 6.26
C ASP A 310 5.98 31.02 7.70
N THR A 311 5.58 29.76 7.88
CA THR A 311 5.43 29.11 9.20
C THR A 311 6.67 28.29 9.60
N HIS A 312 7.40 27.79 8.60
CA HIS A 312 8.52 26.86 8.75
C HIS A 312 9.76 27.38 8.00
N THR A 313 10.15 28.62 8.30
CA THR A 313 11.37 29.27 7.79
C THR A 313 12.69 28.54 8.14
N ASP A 314 12.62 27.50 8.96
CA ASP A 314 13.69 26.68 9.51
C ASP A 314 13.65 25.21 9.02
N ILE A 315 13.25 24.96 7.77
CA ILE A 315 13.32 23.62 7.15
C ILE A 315 14.74 23.34 6.65
N ASP A 316 15.32 22.19 7.01
CA ASP A 316 16.62 21.74 6.52
C ASP A 316 16.55 21.04 5.16
N TYR A 317 15.48 20.27 4.92
CA TYR A 317 15.20 19.60 3.65
C TYR A 317 13.75 19.16 3.50
N ILE A 318 13.35 18.91 2.25
CA ILE A 318 12.01 18.47 1.86
C ILE A 318 12.08 17.07 1.26
N LEU A 319 11.20 16.17 1.70
CA LEU A 319 10.88 14.91 1.05
C LEU A 319 9.62 15.13 0.19
N TRP A 320 9.65 14.72 -1.08
CA TRP A 320 8.56 14.98 -2.02
C TRP A 320 8.11 13.69 -2.71
N THR A 321 7.15 12.99 -2.11
CA THR A 321 6.85 11.58 -2.41
C THR A 321 5.83 11.35 -3.54
N GLY A 322 5.89 12.17 -4.59
CA GLY A 322 5.20 11.94 -5.87
C GLY A 322 3.72 12.34 -5.94
N ASP A 323 3.07 11.85 -6.99
CA ASP A 323 1.67 12.05 -7.39
C ASP A 323 1.25 13.51 -7.57
N LEU A 324 1.59 14.02 -8.76
CA LEU A 324 1.35 15.39 -9.21
C LEU A 324 0.15 15.48 -10.16
N PRO A 325 -0.01 14.61 -11.18
CA PRO A 325 -1.19 14.66 -12.06
C PRO A 325 -2.49 14.22 -11.35
N PRO A 326 -3.65 14.75 -11.76
CA PRO A 326 -4.93 14.46 -11.11
C PRO A 326 -5.48 13.08 -11.52
N HIS A 327 -6.65 12.72 -10.98
CA HIS A 327 -7.32 11.43 -11.21
C HIS A 327 -8.11 11.35 -12.54
N ASP A 328 -7.82 12.20 -13.51
CA ASP A 328 -8.48 12.24 -14.83
C ASP A 328 -7.95 11.20 -15.82
N VAL A 329 -7.61 10.02 -15.32
CA VAL A 329 -6.81 8.94 -15.92
C VAL A 329 -7.35 8.32 -17.23
N TRP A 330 -8.50 8.79 -17.72
CA TRP A 330 -9.08 8.47 -19.02
C TRP A 330 -8.77 9.53 -20.10
N ASN A 331 -8.30 10.71 -19.71
CA ASN A 331 -8.06 11.88 -20.55
C ASN A 331 -6.76 12.60 -20.17
N GLN A 332 -5.67 11.84 -20.09
CA GLN A 332 -4.31 12.36 -19.89
C GLN A 332 -3.48 12.26 -21.17
N THR A 333 -2.46 13.11 -21.28
CA THR A 333 -1.40 13.05 -22.31
C THR A 333 -0.03 13.11 -21.63
N LYS A 334 1.02 12.68 -22.35
CA LYS A 334 2.39 12.74 -21.82
C LYS A 334 2.82 14.20 -21.61
N GLU A 335 2.40 15.05 -22.52
CA GLU A 335 2.67 16.49 -22.57
C GLU A 335 2.02 17.24 -21.40
N GLU A 336 0.79 16.89 -21.02
CA GLU A 336 0.12 17.46 -19.85
C GLU A 336 0.76 16.99 -18.53
N ASN A 337 1.11 15.71 -18.41
CA ASN A 337 1.81 15.19 -17.23
C ASN A 337 3.18 15.86 -17.04
N LEU A 338 3.96 16.05 -18.12
CA LEU A 338 5.22 16.79 -18.05
C LEU A 338 5.01 18.26 -17.70
N LYS A 339 3.94 18.90 -18.19
CA LYS A 339 3.63 20.29 -17.82
C LYS A 339 3.31 20.41 -16.32
N VAL A 340 2.51 19.49 -15.76
CA VAL A 340 2.20 19.47 -14.31
C VAL A 340 3.49 19.29 -13.49
N LEU A 341 4.37 18.36 -13.88
CA LEU A 341 5.69 18.20 -13.28
C LEU A 341 6.51 19.50 -13.33
N GLN A 342 6.60 20.16 -14.49
CA GLN A 342 7.36 21.40 -14.67
C GLN A 342 6.79 22.56 -13.83
N GLU A 343 5.46 22.70 -13.76
CA GLU A 343 4.79 23.75 -13.01
C GLU A 343 4.98 23.56 -11.49
N THR A 344 4.82 22.33 -10.98
CA THR A 344 5.07 22.04 -9.56
C THR A 344 6.55 22.16 -9.20
N VAL A 345 7.48 21.75 -10.08
CA VAL A 345 8.93 21.97 -9.87
C VAL A 345 9.25 23.46 -9.75
N ALA A 346 8.63 24.32 -10.58
CA ALA A 346 8.79 25.77 -10.48
C ALA A 346 8.24 26.30 -9.15
N GLN A 347 6.99 25.96 -8.79
CA GLN A 347 6.36 26.36 -7.52
C GLN A 347 7.21 25.96 -6.30
N MET A 348 7.75 24.74 -6.27
CA MET A 348 8.61 24.27 -5.19
C MET A 348 9.97 24.99 -5.15
N SER A 349 10.57 25.27 -6.33
CA SER A 349 11.84 26.01 -6.44
C SER A 349 11.71 27.47 -5.98
N ASP A 350 10.63 28.13 -6.37
CA ASP A 350 10.38 29.55 -6.08
C ASP A 350 9.97 29.77 -4.61
N MET A 351 9.25 28.81 -4.01
CA MET A 351 8.80 28.91 -2.63
C MET A 351 9.87 28.54 -1.60
N PHE A 352 10.76 27.59 -1.93
CA PHE A 352 11.78 27.09 -1.01
C PHE A 352 13.21 27.32 -1.57
N PRO A 353 13.60 28.58 -1.86
CA PRO A 353 14.86 28.89 -2.53
C PRO A 353 16.07 28.48 -1.68
N GLY A 354 16.89 27.59 -2.24
CA GLY A 354 18.07 27.04 -1.56
C GLY A 354 17.77 25.93 -0.55
N VAL A 355 16.51 25.56 -0.34
CA VAL A 355 16.15 24.39 0.46
C VAL A 355 16.31 23.12 -0.40
N PRO A 356 16.93 22.05 0.13
CA PRO A 356 17.01 20.75 -0.51
C PRO A 356 15.64 20.10 -0.76
N ILE A 357 15.48 19.42 -1.89
CA ILE A 357 14.30 18.60 -2.18
C ILE A 357 14.73 17.23 -2.69
N PHE A 358 14.26 16.18 -2.01
CA PHE A 358 14.43 14.78 -2.39
C PHE A 358 13.11 14.24 -2.93
N PRO A 359 12.89 14.23 -4.25
CA PRO A 359 11.70 13.67 -4.86
C PRO A 359 11.74 12.14 -4.90
N ALA A 360 10.57 11.50 -4.79
CA ALA A 360 10.34 10.12 -5.22
C ALA A 360 9.26 10.10 -6.31
N LEU A 361 9.24 9.05 -7.14
CA LEU A 361 8.29 8.91 -8.24
C LEU A 361 6.99 8.24 -7.77
N GLY A 362 5.84 8.87 -8.05
CA GLY A 362 4.51 8.33 -7.83
C GLY A 362 3.99 7.51 -9.00
N ASN A 363 2.73 7.07 -8.93
CA ASN A 363 2.11 6.27 -9.99
C ASN A 363 1.27 7.10 -10.99
N HIS A 364 0.93 8.37 -10.67
CA HIS A 364 0.20 9.28 -11.56
C HIS A 364 1.08 10.03 -12.58
N GLU A 365 2.41 10.07 -12.41
CA GLU A 365 3.29 10.79 -13.36
C GLU A 365 3.28 10.21 -14.78
N SER A 366 3.03 8.90 -14.95
CA SER A 366 2.98 8.28 -16.28
C SER A 366 1.60 8.36 -16.92
N SER A 367 1.57 8.37 -18.25
CA SER A 367 0.35 8.29 -19.07
C SER A 367 0.49 7.09 -20.03
N PRO A 368 -0.31 6.01 -19.85
CA PRO A 368 -1.37 5.83 -18.84
C PRO A 368 -0.86 5.73 -17.40
N VAL A 369 -1.71 6.07 -16.42
CA VAL A 369 -1.42 5.90 -14.98
C VAL A 369 -1.01 4.45 -14.66
N ASN A 370 -0.05 4.26 -13.75
CA ASN A 370 0.62 2.99 -13.43
C ASN A 370 1.46 2.36 -14.57
N SER A 371 1.53 2.95 -15.77
CA SER A 371 2.34 2.42 -16.87
C SER A 371 3.82 2.76 -16.69
N PHE A 372 4.57 1.88 -16.03
CA PHE A 372 6.02 2.02 -15.83
C PHE A 372 6.77 0.82 -16.43
N PRO A 373 6.92 0.78 -17.77
CA PRO A 373 7.65 -0.28 -18.45
C PRO A 373 9.11 -0.39 -17.98
N PRO A 374 9.59 -1.58 -17.59
CA PRO A 374 10.99 -1.78 -17.21
C PRO A 374 11.97 -1.55 -18.39
N PRO A 375 13.27 -1.31 -18.12
CA PRO A 375 14.26 -0.90 -19.13
C PRO A 375 14.40 -1.79 -20.37
N TYR A 376 14.03 -3.07 -20.29
CA TYR A 376 14.02 -3.99 -21.44
C TYR A 376 12.90 -3.71 -22.48
N ILE A 377 11.94 -2.82 -22.18
CA ILE A 377 10.90 -2.37 -23.12
C ILE A 377 11.43 -1.18 -23.94
N SER A 378 12.18 -1.50 -25.00
CA SER A 378 12.87 -0.50 -25.84
C SER A 378 12.07 0.02 -27.04
N SER A 379 10.74 -0.13 -27.08
CA SER A 379 9.90 0.39 -28.18
C SER A 379 9.76 1.91 -28.09
N SER A 380 9.90 2.62 -29.21
CA SER A 380 9.77 4.08 -29.29
C SER A 380 8.43 4.61 -28.76
N GLU A 381 7.35 3.87 -28.99
CA GLU A 381 5.99 4.22 -28.53
C GLU A 381 5.80 4.01 -27.02
N SER A 382 6.41 2.96 -26.45
CA SER A 382 6.06 2.43 -25.13
C SER A 382 7.11 2.64 -24.05
N ASN A 383 8.37 2.98 -24.39
CA ASN A 383 9.39 3.25 -23.38
C ASN A 383 9.01 4.47 -22.51
N ILE A 384 9.52 4.48 -21.26
CA ILE A 384 9.24 5.49 -20.24
C ILE A 384 10.24 6.67 -20.25
N ALA A 385 11.19 6.70 -21.19
CA ALA A 385 12.29 7.68 -21.17
C ALA A 385 11.82 9.12 -21.40
N TRP A 386 10.63 9.34 -21.99
CA TRP A 386 10.01 10.67 -22.07
C TRP A 386 9.80 11.31 -20.69
N LEU A 387 9.45 10.49 -19.69
CA LEU A 387 9.27 10.91 -18.30
C LEU A 387 10.62 10.96 -17.58
N TYR A 388 11.39 9.86 -17.60
CA TYR A 388 12.62 9.75 -16.80
C TYR A 388 13.72 10.75 -17.22
N ASN A 389 13.76 11.19 -18.48
CA ASN A 389 14.66 12.26 -18.91
C ASN A 389 14.21 13.64 -18.39
N GLU A 390 12.91 13.90 -18.30
CA GLU A 390 12.38 15.15 -17.74
C GLU A 390 12.53 15.18 -16.21
N LEU A 391 12.33 14.04 -15.53
CA LEU A 391 12.65 13.90 -14.10
C LEU A 391 14.13 14.22 -13.85
N ASP A 392 15.07 13.68 -14.63
CA ASP A 392 16.48 14.10 -14.53
C ASP A 392 16.69 15.60 -14.80
N ALA A 393 16.06 16.14 -15.84
CA ALA A 393 16.19 17.55 -16.21
C ALA A 393 15.74 18.50 -15.09
N GLN A 394 14.66 18.15 -14.38
CA GLN A 394 14.12 18.94 -13.29
C GLN A 394 14.77 18.63 -11.94
N TRP A 395 15.02 17.37 -11.60
CA TRP A 395 15.56 16.98 -10.29
C TRP A 395 17.04 17.37 -10.12
N ARG A 396 17.80 17.57 -11.20
CA ARG A 396 19.16 18.16 -11.17
C ARG A 396 19.23 19.60 -10.61
N ARG A 397 18.09 20.22 -10.26
CA ARG A 397 18.03 21.44 -9.43
C ARG A 397 18.45 21.19 -7.98
N TRP A 398 18.23 19.97 -7.47
CA TRP A 398 18.39 19.61 -6.06
C TRP A 398 19.26 18.37 -5.82
N LEU A 399 19.42 17.50 -6.84
CA LEU A 399 20.20 16.27 -6.77
C LEU A 399 21.55 16.39 -7.51
N PRO A 400 22.62 15.69 -7.06
CA PRO A 400 23.92 15.73 -7.72
C PRO A 400 23.89 15.06 -9.09
N ALA A 401 24.62 15.62 -10.07
CA ALA A 401 24.72 15.08 -11.43
C ALA A 401 25.21 13.62 -11.52
N GLY A 402 25.80 13.08 -10.45
CA GLY A 402 26.12 11.66 -10.34
C GLY A 402 24.90 10.74 -10.45
N VAL A 403 23.74 11.11 -9.88
CA VAL A 403 22.54 10.24 -9.88
C VAL A 403 21.79 10.22 -11.22
N SER A 404 22.15 11.10 -12.16
CA SER A 404 21.51 11.24 -13.47
C SER A 404 21.50 9.97 -14.32
N HIS A 405 22.26 8.93 -13.98
CA HIS A 405 22.24 7.65 -14.68
C HIS A 405 21.22 6.66 -14.09
N THR A 406 21.04 6.60 -12.75
CA THR A 406 19.97 5.79 -12.13
C THR A 406 18.60 6.42 -12.35
N VAL A 407 18.50 7.75 -12.25
CA VAL A 407 17.24 8.48 -12.49
C VAL A 407 16.72 8.22 -13.92
N ARG A 408 17.58 8.33 -14.94
CA ARG A 408 17.18 8.05 -16.34
C ARG A 408 16.95 6.57 -16.65
N ARG A 409 17.49 5.64 -15.85
CA ARG A 409 17.24 4.20 -15.98
C ARG A 409 15.91 3.78 -15.35
N GLY A 410 15.64 4.23 -14.13
CA GLY A 410 14.58 3.67 -13.29
C GLY A 410 13.94 4.64 -12.29
N ALA A 411 14.26 5.94 -12.34
CA ALA A 411 13.79 6.98 -11.40
C ALA A 411 14.16 6.79 -9.92
N PHE A 412 15.02 5.82 -9.59
CA PHE A 412 15.62 5.64 -8.26
C PHE A 412 16.99 6.31 -8.15
N TYR A 413 17.45 6.62 -6.92
CA TYR A 413 18.78 7.21 -6.67
C TYR A 413 19.25 7.11 -5.21
N SER A 414 20.54 7.37 -4.98
CA SER A 414 21.18 7.41 -3.66
C SER A 414 22.01 8.70 -3.51
N VAL A 415 21.85 9.42 -2.40
CA VAL A 415 22.58 10.66 -2.09
C VAL A 415 23.10 10.62 -0.65
N LEU A 416 24.41 10.84 -0.47
CA LEU A 416 25.01 11.09 0.83
C LEU A 416 24.64 12.50 1.27
N VAL A 417 23.72 12.60 2.22
CA VAL A 417 23.14 13.87 2.67
C VAL A 417 24.16 14.61 3.54
N ARG A 418 24.70 13.92 4.55
CA ARG A 418 25.73 14.40 5.49
C ARG A 418 26.74 13.27 5.73
N PRO A 419 27.92 13.53 6.31
CA PRO A 419 28.80 12.45 6.78
C PRO A 419 28.02 11.46 7.67
N GLY A 420 28.08 10.18 7.34
CA GLY A 420 27.35 9.13 8.04
C GLY A 420 25.82 9.12 7.84
N PHE A 421 25.26 9.84 6.87
CA PHE A 421 23.80 9.87 6.63
C PHE A 421 23.42 9.98 5.15
N ARG A 422 22.63 9.04 4.66
CA ARG A 422 22.25 8.85 3.25
C ARG A 422 20.72 8.76 3.08
N ILE A 423 20.21 9.33 2.00
CA ILE A 423 18.83 9.11 1.52
C ILE A 423 18.89 8.23 0.27
N ILE A 424 18.02 7.22 0.21
CA ILE A 424 17.80 6.38 -0.97
C ILE A 424 16.35 6.54 -1.41
N SER A 425 16.13 6.92 -2.66
CA SER A 425 14.81 7.01 -3.28
C SER A 425 14.56 5.80 -4.18
N LEU A 426 13.41 5.16 -4.03
CA LEU A 426 12.99 3.97 -4.78
C LEU A 426 11.76 4.27 -5.64
N ASN A 427 11.68 3.62 -6.81
CA ASN A 427 10.56 3.70 -7.72
C ASN A 427 9.59 2.53 -7.47
N MET A 428 8.73 2.72 -6.48
CA MET A 428 7.76 1.71 -6.02
C MET A 428 6.78 1.24 -7.12
N ASN A 429 6.74 1.88 -8.29
CA ASN A 429 6.04 1.36 -9.47
C ASN A 429 6.57 0.02 -10.00
N TYR A 430 7.78 -0.38 -9.61
CA TYR A 430 8.30 -1.72 -9.87
C TYR A 430 7.78 -2.80 -8.89
N CYS A 431 7.04 -2.40 -7.86
CA CYS A 431 6.16 -3.31 -7.11
C CYS A 431 4.66 -3.13 -7.39
N ASN A 432 4.22 -2.06 -8.05
CA ASN A 432 2.81 -1.76 -8.29
C ASN A 432 2.07 -2.86 -9.07
N ASN A 433 1.05 -3.49 -8.47
CA ASN A 433 0.23 -4.55 -9.07
C ASN A 433 -0.66 -4.07 -10.24
N LYS A 434 -0.88 -2.76 -10.36
CA LYS A 434 -1.58 -2.09 -11.49
C LYS A 434 -0.62 -1.81 -12.67
N ASN A 435 0.69 -2.01 -12.51
CA ASN A 435 1.67 -1.90 -13.60
C ASN A 435 1.67 -3.16 -14.48
N TRP A 436 0.88 -3.15 -15.55
CA TRP A 436 0.65 -4.32 -16.41
C TRP A 436 1.92 -4.87 -17.07
N TRP A 437 2.98 -4.06 -17.23
CA TRP A 437 4.26 -4.52 -17.77
C TRP A 437 4.93 -5.61 -16.91
N LEU A 438 4.65 -5.64 -15.61
CA LEU A 438 5.22 -6.63 -14.67
C LEU A 438 4.66 -8.05 -14.89
N LEU A 439 3.52 -8.20 -15.60
CA LEU A 439 3.02 -9.50 -16.05
C LEU A 439 3.93 -10.14 -17.12
N LEU A 440 4.81 -9.38 -17.78
CA LEU A 440 5.81 -9.94 -18.71
C LEU A 440 7.00 -10.55 -17.94
N ASN A 441 7.48 -9.83 -16.92
CA ASN A 441 8.47 -10.27 -15.94
C ASN A 441 8.40 -9.31 -14.74
N SER A 442 8.30 -9.84 -13.52
CA SER A 442 8.33 -9.07 -12.27
C SER A 442 9.56 -9.36 -11.41
N THR A 443 10.55 -10.08 -11.95
CA THR A 443 11.83 -10.39 -11.30
C THR A 443 12.70 -9.14 -11.29
N ASP A 444 12.91 -8.56 -10.10
CA ASP A 444 13.66 -7.32 -9.83
C ASP A 444 13.71 -6.31 -11.00
N PRO A 445 12.59 -5.64 -11.31
CA PRO A 445 12.51 -4.76 -12.48
C PRO A 445 13.52 -3.61 -12.37
N ALA A 446 14.18 -3.28 -13.48
CA ALA A 446 15.34 -2.37 -13.51
C ALA A 446 16.52 -2.76 -12.58
N THR A 447 16.50 -3.95 -11.97
CA THR A 447 17.53 -4.45 -11.02
C THR A 447 17.65 -3.54 -9.79
N GLU A 448 16.52 -2.96 -9.38
CA GLU A 448 16.42 -1.95 -8.33
C GLU A 448 16.74 -2.51 -6.94
N LEU A 449 16.14 -3.64 -6.54
CA LEU A 449 16.39 -4.22 -5.22
C LEU A 449 17.83 -4.72 -5.09
N GLN A 450 18.42 -5.26 -6.16
CA GLN A 450 19.81 -5.71 -6.13
C GLN A 450 20.82 -4.53 -6.06
N TRP A 451 20.52 -3.40 -6.72
CA TRP A 451 21.24 -2.14 -6.54
C TRP A 451 21.05 -1.56 -5.13
N PHE A 452 19.83 -1.59 -4.59
CA PHE A 452 19.51 -1.13 -3.24
C PHE A 452 20.24 -1.95 -2.15
N ILE A 453 20.39 -3.27 -2.33
CA ILE A 453 21.24 -4.12 -1.48
C ILE A 453 22.71 -3.69 -1.52
N TYR A 454 23.21 -3.30 -2.69
CA TYR A 454 24.60 -2.82 -2.84
C TYR A 454 24.81 -1.46 -2.14
N GLU A 455 23.87 -0.52 -2.31
CA GLU A 455 23.87 0.75 -1.59
C GLU A 455 23.81 0.58 -0.07
N LEU A 456 22.93 -0.29 0.43
CA LEU A 456 22.81 -0.60 1.86
C LEU A 456 24.04 -1.32 2.43
N GLN A 457 24.66 -2.23 1.67
CA GLN A 457 25.87 -2.90 2.13
C GLN A 457 27.05 -1.93 2.22
N SER A 458 27.17 -1.00 1.26
CA SER A 458 28.19 0.05 1.29
C SER A 458 27.94 1.04 2.43
N ALA A 459 26.68 1.42 2.67
CA ALA A 459 26.31 2.23 3.83
C ALA A 459 26.67 1.53 5.17
N GLU A 460 26.38 0.23 5.29
CA GLU A 460 26.76 -0.59 6.46
C GLU A 460 28.28 -0.65 6.68
N PHE A 461 29.08 -0.77 5.60
CA PHE A 461 30.55 -0.72 5.69
C PHE A 461 31.09 0.66 6.07
N ASN A 462 30.46 1.74 5.58
CA ASN A 462 30.83 3.12 5.90
C ASN A 462 30.33 3.58 7.28
N GLY A 463 29.53 2.78 7.98
CA GLY A 463 28.86 3.16 9.23
C GLY A 463 27.73 4.19 9.06
N GLU A 464 27.28 4.41 7.82
CA GLU A 464 26.22 5.36 7.48
C GLU A 464 24.86 4.90 8.00
N LYS A 465 23.98 5.86 8.33
CA LYS A 465 22.54 5.62 8.51
C LYS A 465 21.78 5.97 7.25
N VAL A 466 20.70 5.22 6.99
CA VAL A 466 19.90 5.34 5.77
C VAL A 466 18.47 5.71 6.11
N HIS A 467 17.96 6.73 5.41
CA HIS A 467 16.53 6.99 5.22
C HIS A 467 16.11 6.50 3.83
N ILE A 468 14.95 5.87 3.75
CA ILE A 468 14.38 5.41 2.48
C ILE A 468 13.17 6.29 2.14
N ILE A 469 13.05 6.72 0.88
CA ILE A 469 11.84 7.37 0.37
C ILE A 469 11.28 6.62 -0.83
N GLY A 470 9.96 6.64 -0.96
CA GLY A 470 9.22 6.08 -2.08
C GLY A 470 7.81 6.67 -2.13
N HIS A 471 6.96 6.14 -3.02
CA HIS A 471 5.56 6.53 -3.09
C HIS A 471 4.63 5.49 -2.48
N ILE A 472 4.39 4.36 -3.17
CA ILE A 472 3.54 3.26 -2.69
C ILE A 472 4.19 2.61 -1.45
N PRO A 473 3.50 2.48 -0.30
CA PRO A 473 4.04 1.76 0.85
C PRO A 473 4.25 0.26 0.54
N PRO A 474 5.34 -0.35 1.04
CA PRO A 474 5.69 -1.74 0.72
C PRO A 474 4.75 -2.77 1.34
N GLY A 475 4.03 -2.44 2.42
CA GLY A 475 2.99 -3.27 3.02
C GLY A 475 1.61 -3.15 2.35
N HIS A 476 1.36 -2.05 1.63
CA HIS A 476 0.09 -1.78 0.96
C HIS A 476 -0.30 -2.86 -0.04
N SER A 477 -1.62 -3.09 -0.22
CA SER A 477 -2.17 -4.12 -1.11
C SER A 477 -1.89 -3.90 -2.60
N ASP A 478 -1.37 -2.72 -2.98
CA ASP A 478 -0.90 -2.44 -4.33
C ASP A 478 0.56 -2.84 -4.59
N CYS A 479 1.33 -3.20 -3.56
CA CYS A 479 2.69 -3.69 -3.73
C CYS A 479 2.69 -5.23 -3.91
N LEU A 480 3.30 -5.75 -4.99
CA LEU A 480 3.31 -7.17 -5.33
C LEU A 480 3.96 -8.03 -4.24
N LYS A 481 3.27 -9.10 -3.82
CA LYS A 481 3.66 -9.98 -2.71
C LYS A 481 5.13 -10.42 -2.72
N VAL A 482 5.64 -10.85 -3.88
CA VAL A 482 7.02 -11.35 -4.02
C VAL A 482 8.05 -10.20 -3.94
N TRP A 483 7.75 -9.03 -4.51
CA TRP A 483 8.62 -7.85 -4.37
C TRP A 483 8.62 -7.37 -2.91
N SER A 484 7.45 -7.24 -2.30
CA SER A 484 7.29 -6.85 -0.89
C SER A 484 7.99 -7.82 0.07
N ARG A 485 7.91 -9.14 -0.17
CA ARG A 485 8.68 -10.14 0.59
C ARG A 485 10.20 -9.90 0.50
N ASN A 486 10.71 -9.62 -0.69
CA ASN A 486 12.13 -9.33 -0.89
C ASN A 486 12.54 -8.02 -0.21
N TYR A 487 11.75 -6.96 -0.36
CA TYR A 487 11.94 -5.70 0.36
C TYR A 487 11.98 -5.91 1.88
N TYR A 488 11.01 -6.63 2.44
CA TYR A 488 10.94 -6.96 3.87
C TYR A 488 12.17 -7.73 4.36
N ALA A 489 12.73 -8.63 3.55
CA ALA A 489 13.98 -9.33 3.85
C ALA A 489 15.19 -8.38 3.84
N ILE A 490 15.23 -7.41 2.92
CA ILE A 490 16.27 -6.36 2.86
C ILE A 490 16.22 -5.47 4.10
N ILE A 491 15.03 -4.96 4.47
CA ILE A 491 14.84 -4.15 5.69
C ILE A 491 15.34 -4.92 6.93
N ASN A 492 14.99 -6.21 7.05
CA ASN A 492 15.42 -7.04 8.18
C ASN A 492 16.88 -7.49 8.12
N ARG A 493 17.55 -7.50 6.95
CA ARG A 493 19.01 -7.70 6.85
C ARG A 493 19.76 -6.46 7.34
N TYR A 494 19.26 -5.26 7.08
CA TYR A 494 19.96 -3.99 7.31
C TYR A 494 19.31 -3.13 8.42
N GLU A 495 18.65 -3.75 9.41
CA GLU A 495 17.96 -3.05 10.52
C GLU A 495 18.88 -2.19 11.41
N SER A 496 20.19 -2.40 11.40
CA SER A 496 21.18 -1.57 12.10
C SER A 496 21.63 -0.35 11.28
N THR A 497 21.24 -0.27 10.01
CA THR A 497 21.67 0.72 9.00
C THR A 497 20.50 1.63 8.61
N ILE A 498 19.31 1.05 8.41
CA ILE A 498 18.07 1.76 8.06
C ILE A 498 17.43 2.32 9.34
N THR A 499 17.04 3.60 9.33
CA THR A 499 16.58 4.31 10.55
C THR A 499 15.20 4.96 10.40
N ALA A 500 14.75 5.24 9.17
CA ALA A 500 13.37 5.62 8.86
C ALA A 500 13.05 5.32 7.38
N GLN A 501 11.76 5.24 7.07
CA GLN A 501 11.24 5.06 5.71
C GLN A 501 10.03 6.00 5.53
N PHE A 502 9.84 6.59 4.36
CA PHE A 502 8.79 7.59 4.10
C PHE A 502 8.09 7.34 2.76
N PHE A 503 6.76 7.30 2.80
CA PHE A 503 5.87 6.95 1.68
C PHE A 503 4.66 7.88 1.61
N GLY A 504 3.80 7.72 0.61
CA GLY A 504 2.55 8.46 0.39
C GLY A 504 1.47 7.52 -0.14
N HIS A 505 0.87 7.83 -1.31
CA HIS A 505 -0.02 7.00 -2.12
C HIS A 505 -1.42 6.72 -1.54
N THR A 506 -1.51 6.37 -0.26
CA THR A 506 -2.80 5.98 0.34
C THR A 506 -3.64 7.19 0.76
N HIS A 507 -3.07 8.39 0.71
CA HIS A 507 -3.65 9.68 1.09
C HIS A 507 -3.94 9.86 2.61
N PHE A 508 -3.72 8.83 3.43
CA PHE A 508 -4.10 8.79 4.84
C PHE A 508 -2.91 9.04 5.78
N ASP A 509 -3.20 9.41 7.03
CA ASP A 509 -2.20 9.61 8.08
C ASP A 509 -1.94 8.27 8.80
N GLU A 510 -1.06 7.45 8.22
CA GLU A 510 -0.79 6.06 8.69
C GLU A 510 0.71 5.70 8.70
N PHE A 511 1.02 4.46 9.08
CA PHE A 511 2.38 3.94 9.25
C PHE A 511 2.39 2.41 9.10
N GLU A 512 3.53 1.81 8.78
CA GLU A 512 3.71 0.35 8.73
C GLU A 512 4.88 -0.09 9.62
N VAL A 513 4.66 -1.03 10.54
CA VAL A 513 5.73 -1.63 11.36
C VAL A 513 6.26 -2.91 10.73
N PHE A 514 7.58 -3.09 10.78
CA PHE A 514 8.30 -4.28 10.32
C PHE A 514 8.75 -5.11 11.53
N TYR A 515 8.77 -6.44 11.37
CA TYR A 515 9.12 -7.39 12.43
C TYR A 515 10.14 -8.42 11.97
N ASP A 516 10.91 -8.96 12.91
CA ASP A 516 11.90 -9.99 12.67
C ASP A 516 11.24 -11.23 12.01
N PRO A 517 11.73 -11.70 10.84
CA PRO A 517 11.09 -12.78 10.09
C PRO A 517 11.13 -14.14 10.80
N ASN A 518 11.91 -14.30 11.88
CA ASN A 518 11.99 -15.54 12.65
C ASN A 518 10.79 -15.75 13.59
N ASP A 519 10.21 -14.67 14.16
CA ASP A 519 9.14 -14.73 15.16
C ASP A 519 7.93 -13.81 14.89
N LEU A 520 8.06 -12.80 14.02
CA LEU A 520 7.06 -11.74 13.76
C LEU A 520 6.59 -10.99 15.03
N GLY A 521 7.35 -11.09 16.12
CA GLY A 521 7.10 -10.49 17.41
C GLY A 521 8.00 -9.29 17.70
N ARG A 522 9.30 -9.37 17.36
CA ARG A 522 10.23 -8.24 17.58
C ARG A 522 10.14 -7.21 16.46
N ALA A 523 9.65 -6.00 16.75
CA ALA A 523 9.68 -4.89 15.78
C ALA A 523 11.13 -4.48 15.43
N THR A 524 11.39 -4.26 14.13
CA THR A 524 12.73 -3.99 13.56
C THR A 524 12.83 -2.67 12.79
N SER A 525 11.76 -2.22 12.14
CA SER A 525 11.75 -0.95 11.39
C SER A 525 10.34 -0.32 11.37
N ILE A 526 10.27 0.94 10.97
CA ILE A 526 9.07 1.76 10.83
C ILE A 526 9.06 2.42 9.45
N ALA A 527 7.92 2.43 8.79
CA ALA A 527 7.63 3.25 7.63
C ALA A 527 6.52 4.25 7.95
N TYR A 528 6.74 5.52 7.63
CA TYR A 528 5.77 6.59 7.80
C TYR A 528 5.07 6.85 6.48
N VAL A 529 3.74 6.77 6.45
CA VAL A 529 2.94 7.16 5.29
C VAL A 529 2.48 8.60 5.51
N GLY A 530 2.82 9.47 4.57
CA GLY A 530 2.46 10.89 4.59
C GLY A 530 1.03 11.06 4.09
N PRO A 531 0.17 11.82 4.80
CA PRO A 531 -1.18 12.09 4.32
C PRO A 531 -1.13 13.04 3.11
N SER A 532 -2.10 12.91 2.21
CA SER A 532 -2.08 13.67 0.95
C SER A 532 -2.29 15.17 1.14
N VAL A 533 -1.74 15.95 0.22
CA VAL A 533 -2.18 17.33 0.00
C VAL A 533 -3.56 17.35 -0.65
N SER A 534 -3.88 16.43 -1.57
CA SER A 534 -5.20 16.38 -2.21
C SER A 534 -6.35 16.08 -1.24
N PRO A 535 -7.53 16.70 -1.40
CA PRO A 535 -8.73 16.29 -0.68
C PRO A 535 -9.30 14.96 -1.19
N TYR A 536 -8.85 14.45 -2.34
CA TYR A 536 -9.38 13.27 -3.04
C TYR A 536 -9.32 12.00 -2.15
N TYR A 537 -10.44 11.43 -1.72
CA TYR A 537 -11.74 12.09 -1.60
C TYR A 537 -12.27 11.94 -0.17
N ASP A 538 -13.21 12.80 0.22
CA ASP A 538 -13.72 12.96 1.59
C ASP A 538 -12.59 13.15 2.64
N LEU A 539 -11.51 13.85 2.27
CA LEU A 539 -10.41 14.25 3.17
C LEU A 539 -10.31 15.77 3.30
N ASN A 540 -9.75 16.24 4.42
CA ASN A 540 -9.10 17.56 4.45
C ASN A 540 -7.76 17.49 3.69
N LEU A 541 -7.18 18.64 3.38
CA LEU A 541 -5.82 18.72 2.82
C LEU A 541 -4.81 18.73 3.97
N GLY A 542 -3.63 18.13 3.79
CA GLY A 542 -2.60 18.09 4.84
C GLY A 542 -1.16 18.01 4.33
N TYR A 543 -0.22 18.27 5.24
CA TYR A 543 1.21 18.05 5.06
C TYR A 543 1.84 17.62 6.40
N ARG A 544 3.08 17.09 6.37
CA ARG A 544 3.75 16.47 7.52
C ARG A 544 5.11 17.15 7.77
N ILE A 545 5.43 17.45 9.03
CA ILE A 545 6.75 17.92 9.47
C ILE A 545 7.35 16.84 10.39
N TYR A 546 8.53 16.33 10.10
CA TYR A 546 9.30 15.47 11.00
C TYR A 546 10.41 16.26 11.69
N TYR A 547 10.73 15.87 12.91
CA TYR A 547 11.98 16.22 13.57
C TYR A 547 12.86 14.97 13.58
N VAL A 548 14.00 15.01 12.91
CA VAL A 548 14.96 13.90 12.76
C VAL A 548 16.17 14.16 13.65
N ASP A 549 16.78 13.11 14.21
CA ASP A 549 17.97 13.24 15.06
C ASP A 549 19.16 13.81 14.26
N GLY A 550 19.68 14.95 14.73
CA GLY A 550 20.56 15.84 13.98
C GLY A 550 22.04 15.50 14.15
N ASP A 551 22.92 16.49 13.92
CA ASP A 551 24.36 16.27 13.96
C ASP A 551 24.93 16.34 15.38
N HIS A 552 25.36 15.20 15.90
CA HIS A 552 26.13 15.05 17.13
C HIS A 552 26.85 13.68 17.13
N ASP A 553 27.82 13.52 18.03
CA ASP A 553 28.71 12.35 18.10
C ASP A 553 27.98 11.00 18.28
N ALA A 554 26.74 11.02 18.76
CA ALA A 554 25.91 9.85 19.03
C ALA A 554 24.62 9.81 18.18
N THR A 555 24.64 10.43 17.00
CA THR A 555 23.44 10.56 16.15
C THR A 555 22.86 9.21 15.72
N THR A 556 21.59 9.00 16.07
CA THR A 556 20.80 7.82 15.70
C THR A 556 20.19 7.93 14.31
N ARG A 557 20.03 9.16 13.79
CA ARG A 557 19.19 9.52 12.62
C ARG A 557 17.75 9.00 12.66
N LEU A 558 17.21 8.63 13.84
CA LEU A 558 15.81 8.27 14.00
C LEU A 558 14.88 9.50 13.90
N VAL A 559 13.59 9.28 13.68
CA VAL A 559 12.57 10.32 13.88
C VAL A 559 12.35 10.52 15.38
N VAL A 560 12.46 11.77 15.83
CA VAL A 560 12.32 12.21 17.23
C VAL A 560 10.86 12.51 17.57
N ASP A 561 10.15 13.26 16.72
CA ASP A 561 8.70 13.45 16.74
C ASP A 561 8.22 13.84 15.33
N HIS A 562 6.92 13.84 15.07
CA HIS A 562 6.36 14.47 13.87
C HIS A 562 5.03 15.18 14.14
N GLU A 563 4.68 16.12 13.24
CA GLU A 563 3.47 16.91 13.27
C GLU A 563 2.72 16.75 11.94
N THR A 564 1.43 16.49 11.99
CA THR A 564 0.56 16.64 10.81
C THR A 564 -0.15 18.00 10.90
N TRP A 565 -0.06 18.78 9.82
CA TRP A 565 -0.72 20.07 9.64
C TRP A 565 -1.83 19.92 8.59
N ILE A 566 -3.00 20.52 8.81
CA ILE A 566 -4.16 20.39 7.93
C ILE A 566 -4.85 21.73 7.64
N MET A 567 -5.60 21.76 6.54
CA MET A 567 -6.58 22.80 6.21
C MET A 567 -7.99 22.23 6.32
N ASN A 568 -8.84 22.81 7.18
CA ASN A 568 -10.25 22.42 7.23
C ASN A 568 -10.98 22.95 6.00
N LEU A 569 -11.20 22.09 5.01
CA LEU A 569 -11.74 22.47 3.70
C LEU A 569 -13.18 23.00 3.79
N LYS A 570 -13.98 22.51 4.74
CA LYS A 570 -15.32 23.03 5.03
C LYS A 570 -15.27 24.51 5.46
N GLU A 571 -14.36 24.84 6.36
CA GLU A 571 -14.19 26.19 6.89
C GLU A 571 -13.54 27.12 5.87
N ALA A 572 -12.54 26.66 5.13
CA ALA A 572 -11.91 27.41 4.04
C ALA A 572 -12.93 27.84 2.97
N ASN A 573 -13.84 26.93 2.58
CA ASN A 573 -14.91 27.22 1.64
C ASN A 573 -16.03 28.09 2.24
N LEU A 574 -16.33 27.97 3.54
CA LEU A 574 -17.36 28.77 4.24
C LEU A 574 -16.92 30.22 4.48
N PHE A 575 -15.68 30.44 4.93
CA PHE A 575 -15.13 31.76 5.22
C PHE A 575 -14.45 32.41 4.01
N GLY A 576 -14.28 31.67 2.91
CA GLY A 576 -13.62 32.14 1.69
C GLY A 576 -12.10 32.24 1.79
N TYR A 577 -11.50 31.95 2.96
CA TYR A 577 -10.06 32.02 3.21
C TYR A 577 -9.56 30.74 3.92
N PRO A 578 -8.49 30.08 3.43
CA PRO A 578 -7.99 28.83 3.98
C PRO A 578 -7.10 29.05 5.21
N ILE A 579 -7.44 28.39 6.32
CA ILE A 579 -6.65 28.40 7.55
C ILE A 579 -5.99 27.02 7.71
N TRP A 580 -4.66 27.03 7.77
CA TRP A 580 -3.84 25.86 8.05
C TRP A 580 -3.45 25.85 9.53
N TYR A 581 -3.51 24.68 10.17
CA TYR A 581 -3.15 24.52 11.58
C TYR A 581 -2.57 23.12 11.85
N LYS A 582 -1.73 23.02 12.89
CA LYS A 582 -1.26 21.72 13.39
C LYS A 582 -2.43 20.93 13.96
N LEU A 583 -2.71 19.76 13.40
CA LEU A 583 -3.71 18.84 13.93
C LEU A 583 -3.22 18.18 15.22
N TYR A 584 -1.97 17.69 15.22
CA TYR A 584 -1.34 17.06 16.38
C TYR A 584 0.20 17.02 16.25
N SER A 585 0.88 16.66 17.35
CA SER A 585 2.23 16.06 17.29
C SER A 585 2.22 14.70 17.98
N THR A 586 2.97 13.74 17.44
CA THR A 586 2.75 12.30 17.69
C THR A 586 3.09 11.87 19.10
N ARG A 587 4.27 12.26 19.64
CA ARG A 587 4.62 12.00 21.04
C ARG A 587 3.62 12.63 22.02
N SER A 588 3.08 13.81 21.69
CA SER A 588 2.09 14.49 22.52
C SER A 588 0.70 13.86 22.48
N ALA A 589 0.24 13.41 21.30
CA ALA A 589 -1.12 12.89 21.11
C ALA A 589 -1.28 11.45 21.60
N TYR A 590 -0.24 10.63 21.39
CA TYR A 590 -0.27 9.19 21.69
C TYR A 590 0.51 8.82 22.97
N MET A 591 1.01 9.81 23.72
CA MET A 591 1.86 9.63 24.92
C MET A 591 3.12 8.78 24.68
N MET A 592 3.67 8.83 23.46
CA MET A 592 4.82 7.98 23.10
C MET A 592 6.13 8.57 23.67
N PRO A 593 6.95 7.79 24.41
CA PRO A 593 8.19 8.29 24.98
C PRO A 593 9.23 8.63 23.89
N SER A 594 9.23 7.86 22.81
CA SER A 594 10.03 8.02 21.58
C SER A 594 9.29 7.35 20.42
N LEU A 595 9.78 7.46 19.18
CA LEU A 595 9.15 6.91 17.97
C LEU A 595 9.96 5.75 17.34
N ARG A 596 10.59 4.89 18.16
CA ARG A 596 11.29 3.69 17.68
C ARG A 596 10.28 2.61 17.25
N PRO A 597 10.68 1.59 16.45
CA PRO A 597 9.77 0.53 16.02
C PRO A 597 9.02 -0.18 17.17
N GLN A 598 9.67 -0.34 18.33
CA GLN A 598 9.06 -0.99 19.51
C GLN A 598 8.08 -0.06 20.25
N ASP A 599 8.24 1.27 20.13
CA ASP A 599 7.28 2.23 20.67
C ASP A 599 6.00 2.23 19.79
N TRP A 600 6.16 2.08 18.47
CA TRP A 600 5.04 1.93 17.51
C TRP A 600 4.30 0.59 17.62
N ASP A 601 5.00 -0.52 17.80
CA ASP A 601 4.41 -1.83 18.12
C ASP A 601 3.57 -1.76 19.42
N LYS A 602 4.11 -1.11 20.46
CA LYS A 602 3.35 -0.81 21.68
C LYS A 602 2.11 0.05 21.42
N PHE A 603 2.18 1.03 20.50
CA PHE A 603 1.02 1.85 20.13
C PHE A 603 -0.06 1.04 19.38
N ILE A 604 0.32 0.10 18.51
CA ILE A 604 -0.61 -0.88 17.91
C ILE A 604 -1.30 -1.71 19.00
N ASP A 605 -0.55 -2.12 20.01
CA ASP A 605 -1.04 -2.91 21.15
C ASP A 605 -2.04 -2.12 22.02
N ASP A 606 -1.76 -0.83 22.24
CA ASP A 606 -2.64 0.12 22.91
C ASP A 606 -3.89 0.46 22.08
N MET A 607 -3.79 0.64 20.75
CA MET A 607 -4.96 0.76 19.84
C MET A 607 -5.83 -0.50 19.81
N THR A 608 -5.23 -1.68 19.91
CA THR A 608 -5.94 -2.96 20.02
C THR A 608 -6.76 -3.02 21.31
N SER A 609 -6.20 -2.49 22.40
CA SER A 609 -6.75 -2.66 23.75
C SER A 609 -7.63 -1.51 24.25
N LYS A 610 -7.46 -0.29 23.72
CA LYS A 610 -8.11 0.95 24.20
C LYS A 610 -8.87 1.65 23.08
N GLU A 611 -10.20 1.67 23.17
CA GLU A 611 -11.04 2.26 22.12
C GLU A 611 -10.85 3.79 21.98
N ASP A 612 -10.71 4.53 23.09
CA ASP A 612 -10.44 5.99 23.05
C ASP A 612 -9.12 6.31 22.31
N VAL A 613 -8.11 5.44 22.37
CA VAL A 613 -6.82 5.60 21.66
C VAL A 613 -6.98 5.31 20.17
N PHE A 614 -7.67 4.23 19.82
CA PHE A 614 -8.00 3.93 18.42
C PHE A 614 -8.86 5.01 17.78
N ASN A 615 -9.86 5.54 18.49
CA ASN A 615 -10.73 6.62 18.01
C ASN A 615 -9.95 7.92 17.75
N LEU A 616 -8.91 8.21 18.54
CA LEU A 616 -7.98 9.32 18.29
C LEU A 616 -7.13 9.07 17.03
N TYR A 617 -6.54 7.89 16.87
CA TYR A 617 -5.81 7.52 15.65
C TYR A 617 -6.70 7.61 14.41
N HIS A 618 -7.90 7.02 14.44
CA HIS A 618 -8.87 7.05 13.35
C HIS A 618 -9.28 8.49 12.97
N LYS A 619 -9.35 9.42 13.92
CA LYS A 619 -9.57 10.84 13.65
C LYS A 619 -8.39 11.46 12.88
N HIS A 620 -7.15 11.11 13.23
CA HIS A 620 -5.96 11.63 12.55
C HIS A 620 -5.76 11.00 11.16
N TYR A 621 -5.97 9.69 11.04
CA TYR A 621 -5.99 8.90 9.79
C TYR A 621 -6.72 9.62 8.65
N TRP A 622 -7.95 10.06 8.91
CA TRP A 622 -8.80 10.80 7.96
C TRP A 622 -8.53 12.31 7.89
N LYS A 623 -7.38 12.80 8.36
CA LYS A 623 -7.03 14.23 8.48
C LYS A 623 -8.10 15.06 9.20
N ASN A 624 -8.77 14.51 10.22
CA ASN A 624 -9.93 15.11 10.90
C ASN A 624 -11.07 15.53 9.95
N SER A 625 -11.29 14.76 8.87
CA SER A 625 -12.32 15.05 7.87
C SER A 625 -13.74 14.97 8.45
N PRO A 626 -14.60 15.99 8.27
CA PRO A 626 -15.99 15.98 8.73
C PRO A 626 -16.91 15.09 7.89
N ARG A 627 -16.36 14.33 6.93
CA ARG A 627 -17.08 13.48 5.98
C ARG A 627 -16.91 11.99 6.26
N ARG A 628 -15.91 11.61 7.06
CA ARG A 628 -15.59 10.22 7.40
C ARG A 628 -16.32 9.83 8.70
N GLY A 629 -17.03 8.70 8.66
CA GLY A 629 -17.96 8.27 9.71
C GLY A 629 -17.30 7.56 10.90
N THR A 630 -18.11 6.83 11.67
CA THR A 630 -17.63 5.94 12.73
C THR A 630 -17.06 4.65 12.15
N CYS A 631 -15.95 4.17 12.72
CA CYS A 631 -15.33 2.89 12.38
C CYS A 631 -15.99 1.74 13.16
N ASP A 632 -16.38 0.66 12.49
CA ASP A 632 -16.88 -0.56 13.14
C ASP A 632 -15.75 -1.54 13.51
N GLY A 633 -16.11 -2.73 14.01
CA GLY A 633 -15.14 -3.75 14.42
C GLY A 633 -14.24 -4.26 13.29
N GLU A 634 -14.77 -4.41 12.08
CA GLU A 634 -14.00 -4.85 10.91
C GLU A 634 -13.14 -3.71 10.35
N CYS A 635 -13.63 -2.48 10.35
CA CYS A 635 -12.83 -1.28 10.07
C CYS A 635 -11.66 -1.14 11.06
N ARG A 636 -11.90 -1.34 12.37
CA ARG A 636 -10.86 -1.27 13.42
C ARG A 636 -9.84 -2.39 13.27
N LYS A 637 -10.31 -3.62 13.09
CA LYS A 637 -9.47 -4.78 12.75
C LYS A 637 -8.67 -4.51 11.47
N ARG A 638 -9.25 -3.85 10.46
CA ARG A 638 -8.55 -3.49 9.24
C ARG A 638 -7.37 -2.56 9.52
N LEU A 639 -7.63 -1.36 10.03
CA LEU A 639 -6.60 -0.33 10.19
C LEU A 639 -5.47 -0.72 11.16
N ILE A 640 -5.77 -1.46 12.23
CA ILE A 640 -4.74 -1.93 13.17
C ILE A 640 -3.85 -3.01 12.53
N CYS A 641 -4.42 -3.89 11.70
CA CYS A 641 -3.64 -4.88 10.95
C CYS A 641 -2.81 -4.26 9.84
N ASP A 642 -3.37 -3.29 9.11
CA ASP A 642 -2.66 -2.60 8.04
C ASP A 642 -1.42 -1.89 8.64
N ALA A 643 -1.57 -1.25 9.80
CA ALA A 643 -0.45 -0.67 10.56
C ALA A 643 0.62 -1.69 11.04
N ARG A 644 0.23 -2.96 11.24
CA ARG A 644 1.16 -4.06 11.57
C ARG A 644 1.79 -4.71 10.32
N SER A 645 1.34 -4.37 9.11
CA SER A 645 1.63 -5.17 7.91
C SER A 645 2.67 -4.55 6.98
N GLY A 646 3.92 -4.35 7.42
CA GLY A 646 5.03 -3.91 6.55
C GLY A 646 5.41 -4.86 5.38
N ARG A 647 4.65 -5.95 5.17
CA ARG A 647 4.71 -6.83 3.99
C ARG A 647 3.31 -7.06 3.45
N SER A 648 3.13 -6.84 2.16
CA SER A 648 1.85 -6.96 1.47
C SER A 648 1.39 -8.41 1.32
N HIS A 649 0.07 -8.59 1.25
CA HIS A 649 -0.59 -9.89 1.05
C HIS A 649 -0.11 -10.99 2.03
N ASP A 650 0.21 -10.63 3.27
CA ASP A 650 0.61 -11.57 4.34
C ASP A 650 0.01 -11.22 5.72
N ARG A 651 -1.11 -10.50 5.70
CA ARG A 651 -1.88 -10.07 6.87
C ARG A 651 -2.20 -11.23 7.84
N ARG A 652 -2.39 -12.45 7.32
CA ARG A 652 -2.68 -13.64 8.14
C ARG A 652 -1.53 -14.00 9.08
N ALA A 653 -0.29 -13.88 8.63
CA ALA A 653 0.89 -14.16 9.46
C ALA A 653 1.13 -13.00 10.44
N LEU A 654 1.10 -11.76 9.93
CA LEU A 654 1.47 -10.57 10.71
C LEU A 654 0.41 -10.19 11.77
N CYS A 655 -0.88 -10.40 11.50
CA CYS A 655 -1.97 -9.86 12.32
C CYS A 655 -2.85 -10.89 13.04
N GLY A 656 -2.69 -12.21 12.81
CA GLY A 656 -3.64 -13.22 13.30
C GLY A 656 -3.92 -13.21 14.82
N HIS A 657 -2.96 -12.75 15.64
CA HIS A 657 -3.14 -12.59 17.09
C HIS A 657 -3.90 -11.32 17.49
N ILE A 658 -3.83 -10.25 16.70
CA ILE A 658 -4.64 -9.03 16.89
C ILE A 658 -6.09 -9.32 16.47
N GLU A 659 -6.30 -9.96 15.31
CA GLU A 659 -7.65 -10.34 14.86
C GLU A 659 -8.33 -11.23 15.92
N ALA A 660 -7.63 -12.24 16.46
CA ALA A 660 -8.12 -13.07 17.55
C ALA A 660 -8.40 -12.32 18.86
N ARG A 661 -7.63 -11.27 19.20
CA ARG A 661 -7.89 -10.43 20.39
C ARG A 661 -9.09 -9.53 20.22
N ILE A 662 -9.28 -8.93 19.04
CA ILE A 662 -10.45 -8.10 18.72
C ILE A 662 -11.72 -8.96 18.71
N ASP A 663 -11.67 -10.12 18.05
CA ASP A 663 -12.82 -11.04 17.97
C ASP A 663 -13.15 -11.69 19.32
N GLY A 664 -12.14 -11.95 20.17
CA GLY A 664 -12.33 -12.43 21.54
C GLY A 664 -12.85 -11.38 22.52
N ALA A 665 -12.65 -10.09 22.23
CA ALA A 665 -13.17 -8.97 23.03
C ALA A 665 -14.59 -8.53 22.61
N ALA A 666 -15.04 -8.89 21.41
CA ALA A 666 -16.39 -8.60 20.94
C ALA A 666 -17.43 -9.48 21.65
N PRO A 667 -18.52 -8.94 22.21
CA PRO A 667 -19.60 -9.74 22.76
C PRO A 667 -20.24 -10.56 21.63
N THR A 668 -20.17 -11.89 21.73
CA THR A 668 -20.59 -12.80 20.64
C THR A 668 -22.05 -12.55 20.26
N PRO A 669 -22.36 -12.32 18.96
CA PRO A 669 -23.73 -12.17 18.51
C PRO A 669 -24.56 -13.40 18.86
N GLN A 670 -25.58 -13.23 19.72
CA GLN A 670 -26.45 -14.31 20.20
C GLN A 670 -27.38 -14.84 19.11
N THR A 671 -26.79 -15.50 18.12
CA THR A 671 -27.53 -16.31 17.15
C THR A 671 -27.85 -17.66 17.75
N TRP A 672 -29.04 -18.20 17.45
CA TRP A 672 -29.45 -19.54 17.87
C TRP A 672 -28.47 -20.64 17.45
N ARG A 673 -27.69 -20.40 16.37
CA ARG A 673 -26.62 -21.30 15.92
C ARG A 673 -25.45 -21.35 16.91
N ALA A 674 -24.99 -20.21 17.42
CA ALA A 674 -23.92 -20.16 18.42
C ALA A 674 -24.34 -20.87 19.72
N TRP A 675 -25.59 -20.66 20.17
CA TRP A 675 -26.14 -21.39 21.32
C TRP A 675 -26.14 -22.91 21.10
N LEU A 676 -26.55 -23.37 19.91
CA LEU A 676 -26.63 -24.79 19.58
C LEU A 676 -25.24 -25.47 19.47
N TYR A 677 -24.25 -24.79 18.89
CA TYR A 677 -22.85 -25.27 18.86
C TYR A 677 -22.20 -25.30 20.25
N ASN A 678 -22.47 -24.30 21.10
CA ASN A 678 -21.96 -24.28 22.47
C ASN A 678 -22.62 -25.37 23.35
N GLY A 679 -23.92 -25.62 23.18
CA GLY A 679 -24.61 -26.74 23.85
C GLY A 679 -24.01 -28.11 23.48
N LEU A 680 -23.75 -28.34 22.19
CA LEU A 680 -23.17 -29.60 21.70
C LEU A 680 -21.72 -29.81 22.17
N SER A 681 -20.89 -28.77 22.16
CA SER A 681 -19.48 -28.87 22.58
C SER A 681 -19.31 -29.11 24.09
N VAL A 682 -20.11 -28.43 24.92
CA VAL A 682 -20.15 -28.68 26.39
C VAL A 682 -20.60 -30.12 26.70
N SER A 683 -21.58 -30.64 25.96
CA SER A 683 -22.00 -32.05 26.09
C SER A 683 -20.89 -33.04 25.72
N PHE A 684 -20.09 -32.74 24.69
CA PHE A 684 -19.03 -33.63 24.23
C PHE A 684 -17.84 -33.68 25.18
N SER A 685 -17.42 -32.53 25.75
CA SER A 685 -16.33 -32.50 26.75
C SER A 685 -16.72 -33.27 28.00
N SER A 686 -17.94 -33.06 28.49
CA SER A 686 -18.47 -33.73 29.69
C SER A 686 -18.47 -35.26 29.56
N PHE A 687 -18.71 -35.78 28.35
CA PHE A 687 -18.70 -37.22 28.07
C PHE A 687 -17.27 -37.79 28.02
N LEU A 688 -16.32 -37.06 27.45
CA LEU A 688 -14.91 -37.46 27.39
C LEU A 688 -14.26 -37.53 28.78
N ASP A 689 -14.50 -36.54 29.64
CA ASP A 689 -13.96 -36.53 31.01
C ASP A 689 -14.56 -37.66 31.86
N PHE A 690 -15.84 -37.98 31.68
CA PHE A 690 -16.48 -39.12 32.33
C PHE A 690 -15.86 -40.46 31.89
N CYS A 691 -15.65 -40.66 30.58
CA CYS A 691 -14.96 -41.84 30.05
C CYS A 691 -13.50 -41.95 30.54
N MET A 692 -12.73 -40.87 30.57
CA MET A 692 -11.35 -40.89 31.09
C MET A 692 -11.28 -41.17 32.59
N THR A 693 -12.26 -40.69 33.37
CA THR A 693 -12.36 -40.98 34.81
C THR A 693 -12.64 -42.46 35.07
N ILE A 694 -13.57 -43.05 34.32
CA ILE A 694 -13.84 -44.51 34.37
C ILE A 694 -12.61 -45.32 33.98
N TYR A 695 -11.91 -44.94 32.90
CA TYR A 695 -10.70 -45.64 32.43
C TYR A 695 -9.57 -45.63 33.47
N ARG A 696 -9.31 -44.48 34.12
CA ARG A 696 -8.33 -44.37 35.22
C ARG A 696 -8.73 -45.23 36.43
N THR A 697 -10.02 -45.26 36.80
CA THR A 697 -10.52 -46.05 37.94
C THR A 697 -10.39 -47.55 37.70
N LEU A 698 -10.62 -48.01 36.47
CA LEU A 698 -10.40 -49.40 36.05
C LEU A 698 -8.91 -49.79 36.09
N LEU A 699 -8.02 -48.93 35.60
CA LEU A 699 -6.57 -49.19 35.65
C LEU A 699 -6.03 -49.32 37.08
N ILE A 700 -6.48 -48.46 38.00
CA ILE A 700 -6.07 -48.54 39.42
C ILE A 700 -6.59 -49.82 40.08
N SER A 701 -7.83 -50.23 39.77
CA SER A 701 -8.41 -51.49 40.23
C SER A 701 -7.64 -52.72 39.72
N LEU A 702 -7.29 -52.74 38.42
CA LEU A 702 -6.49 -53.81 37.82
C LEU A 702 -5.06 -53.87 38.36
N SER A 703 -4.44 -52.71 38.62
CA SER A 703 -3.11 -52.64 39.26
C SER A 703 -3.11 -53.23 40.67
N SER A 704 -4.24 -53.12 41.38
CA SER A 704 -4.41 -53.63 42.75
C SER A 704 -4.63 -55.15 42.83
N LEU A 705 -4.98 -55.81 41.71
CA LEU A 705 -5.16 -57.27 41.63
C LEU A 705 -3.88 -58.03 41.20
N LEU A 706 -2.78 -57.32 40.94
CA LEU A 706 -1.51 -57.90 40.47
C LEU A 706 -0.37 -57.81 41.52
N MET A 707 -0.72 -57.57 42.78
CA MET A 707 0.22 -57.49 43.92
C MET A 707 -0.23 -58.32 45.14
N VAL A 708 -0.97 -59.40 44.89
CA VAL A 708 -1.33 -60.45 45.87
C VAL A 708 -1.08 -61.82 45.24
#